data_AF-A0A246GIC0-F1
#
_entry.id   AF-A0A246GIC0-F1
#
_cell.length_a   1.000
_cell.length_b   1.000
_cell.length_c   1.000
_cell.angle_alpha   90.00
_cell.angle_beta   90.00
_cell.angle_gamma   90.00
#
_symmetry.space_group_name_H-M   'P 1'
#
loop_
_entity.id
_entity.type
_entity.pdbx_description
1 polymer ?
#
loop_
_entity_poly.entity_id
_entity_poly.type
_entity_poly.pdbx_seq_one_letter_code
_entity_poly.pdbx_strand_id
1 'polypeptide(L)'
;MKKIILFTVLGLSLHGGYAQAKKIIRAGNHYNGLAYVDAIDTYLKVAQKGYKSKELFQRLGDSYYYNAKFVDANKWYTELFTLGETVDPEYYYRYSQTLKSLEDYKKSDAYMNQFYQLTSKDTRANIFNNQKDYKNTIAKNSGRFEIKPVSINGSSSDYGTAFYGDKVLFASTRDTIGVFKTKAKWTGKSFTNLYVADKNEIGDDLLKATRFSKAINSKYHEDSPVFTKDLKTVYFTRNNFNEGKVGRDDKKIINLKIYRASLNSKGEWVNVVELPFNSDQYSVAHPALSPDEKTLYFASNMPGTYGESDLFKVAILGENSYGTPVNLGNTINTESRETFPFITDKGVLYYATDGQQGLGGLDIYATQLDDKGMVSNLINIGSPVNGPMDDFAFIIDEKGKGFFSSNRVGGKGLDDIYSFIEKSPLNLEIQHELSGVVTNSETSEVIPGATVTLYDEKFNEIGKVIADEKGFYDFKKVPAGKKYYVRAEKEDYETKEKPVNIPNKTGKTNLPIDTAKKVREIKEGSDLAKIFEIKIIYFDLDKSFIRSDAAVELAKILEVMKQYPSMKVDVRSHTDCRQTASYNAKLSDRRAKETVAWLVKNGIAKERLTGRGYGESQLVNDCGCEPTNQSSCTEEQHQANRRSEFIIVKM
;
A
#
# COMPACT_ATOMS: atom_id res chain seq x y z
N MET A 1 -64.12 59.07 8.65
CA MET A 1 -63.64 57.84 9.34
C MET A 1 -63.03 56.78 8.40
N LYS A 2 -62.27 57.15 7.35
CA LYS A 2 -61.69 56.17 6.38
C LYS A 2 -60.16 56.26 6.18
N LYS A 3 -59.44 57.00 7.03
CA LYS A 3 -57.97 57.16 6.92
C LYS A 3 -57.15 56.56 8.09
N ILE A 4 -57.78 55.96 9.10
CA ILE A 4 -57.07 55.45 10.31
C ILE A 4 -56.88 53.92 10.28
N ILE A 5 -57.59 53.17 9.43
CA ILE A 5 -57.52 51.69 9.41
C ILE A 5 -56.35 51.16 8.56
N LEU A 6 -55.73 51.97 7.70
CA LEU A 6 -54.64 51.53 6.82
C LEU A 6 -53.25 51.52 7.50
N PHE A 7 -53.07 52.21 8.64
CA PHE A 7 -51.80 52.23 9.38
C PHE A 7 -51.66 51.09 10.39
N THR A 8 -52.75 50.48 10.84
CA THR A 8 -52.72 49.40 11.85
C THR A 8 -52.44 48.03 11.22
N VAL A 9 -52.74 47.82 9.94
CA VAL A 9 -52.45 46.58 9.21
C VAL A 9 -51.00 46.53 8.69
N LEU A 10 -50.36 47.70 8.48
CA LEU A 10 -48.94 47.80 8.13
C LEU A 10 -48.00 47.60 9.34
N GLY A 11 -48.49 47.83 10.56
CA GLY A 11 -47.73 47.60 11.80
C GLY A 11 -47.65 46.12 12.21
N LEU A 12 -48.69 45.32 11.93
CA LEU A 12 -48.74 43.90 12.34
C LEU A 12 -47.93 42.95 11.43
N SER A 13 -47.63 43.36 10.20
CA SER A 13 -46.80 42.60 9.26
C SER A 13 -45.30 42.79 9.51
N LEU A 14 -44.87 43.91 10.11
CA LEU A 14 -43.47 44.16 10.48
C LEU A 14 -43.02 43.40 11.74
N HIS A 15 -43.92 43.14 12.70
CA HIS A 15 -43.56 42.44 13.95
C HIS A 15 -43.31 40.93 13.75
N GLY A 16 -43.90 40.32 12.72
CA GLY A 16 -43.68 38.91 12.37
C GLY A 16 -42.27 38.61 11.85
N GLY A 17 -41.71 39.52 11.04
CA GLY A 17 -40.38 39.36 10.45
C GLY A 17 -39.23 39.43 11.47
N TYR A 18 -39.31 40.36 12.43
CA TYR A 18 -38.30 40.51 13.49
C TYR A 18 -38.24 39.31 14.45
N ALA A 19 -39.39 38.75 14.82
CA ALA A 19 -39.46 37.55 15.66
C ALA A 19 -38.90 36.31 14.95
N GLN A 20 -39.05 36.22 13.63
CA GLN A 20 -38.50 35.14 12.82
C GLN A 20 -36.98 35.25 12.65
N ALA A 21 -36.47 36.45 12.38
CA ALA A 21 -35.03 36.72 12.32
C ALA A 21 -34.33 36.33 13.63
N LYS A 22 -34.91 36.70 14.78
CA LYS A 22 -34.37 36.32 16.11
C LYS A 22 -34.34 34.81 16.35
N LYS A 23 -35.32 34.05 15.83
CA LYS A 23 -35.34 32.57 15.92
C LYS A 23 -34.28 31.93 15.04
N ILE A 24 -34.06 32.44 13.83
CA ILE A 24 -33.00 31.96 12.92
C ILE A 24 -31.61 32.25 13.49
N ILE A 25 -31.38 33.45 14.03
CA ILE A 25 -30.11 33.79 14.71
C ILE A 25 -29.87 32.84 15.90
N ARG A 26 -30.91 32.57 16.70
CA ARG A 26 -30.81 31.62 17.81
C ARG A 26 -30.49 30.20 17.32
N ALA A 27 -31.10 29.73 16.24
CA ALA A 27 -30.78 28.44 15.63
C ALA A 27 -29.33 28.43 15.09
N GLY A 28 -28.84 29.55 14.57
CA GLY A 28 -27.44 29.74 14.17
C GLY A 28 -26.49 29.57 15.34
N ASN A 29 -26.80 30.19 16.48
CA ASN A 29 -26.04 30.03 17.71
C ASN A 29 -26.07 28.58 18.24
N HIS A 30 -27.22 27.89 18.13
CA HIS A 30 -27.32 26.47 18.47
C HIS A 30 -26.43 25.62 17.54
N TYR A 31 -26.50 25.83 16.23
CA TYR A 31 -25.66 25.14 15.24
C TYR A 31 -24.16 25.37 15.50
N ASN A 32 -23.74 26.63 15.69
CA ASN A 32 -22.34 26.98 15.96
C ASN A 32 -21.83 26.41 17.28
N GLY A 33 -22.72 26.26 18.28
CA GLY A 33 -22.43 25.59 19.55
C GLY A 33 -22.64 24.07 19.49
N LEU A 34 -22.73 23.49 18.29
CA LEU A 34 -22.93 22.07 18.02
C LEU A 34 -24.21 21.46 18.62
N ALA A 35 -25.18 22.28 19.00
CA ALA A 35 -26.48 21.87 19.50
C ALA A 35 -27.43 21.55 18.34
N TYR A 36 -27.08 20.54 17.54
CA TYR A 36 -27.73 20.25 16.28
C TYR A 36 -29.20 19.87 16.41
N VAL A 37 -29.59 19.13 17.45
CA VAL A 37 -31.02 18.78 17.65
C VAL A 37 -31.88 20.03 17.87
N ASP A 38 -31.40 21.00 18.65
CA ASP A 38 -32.10 22.27 18.88
C ASP A 38 -32.14 23.13 17.60
N ALA A 39 -31.05 23.11 16.83
CA ALA A 39 -30.97 23.79 15.54
C ALA A 39 -31.95 23.19 14.51
N ILE A 40 -32.00 21.86 14.39
CA ILE A 40 -32.89 21.11 13.50
C ILE A 40 -34.35 21.48 13.78
N ASP A 41 -34.81 21.40 15.04
CA ASP A 41 -36.21 21.70 15.38
C ASP A 41 -36.62 23.10 14.90
N THR A 42 -35.74 24.09 15.06
CA THR A 42 -36.03 25.46 14.62
C THR A 42 -35.98 25.59 13.10
N TYR A 43 -34.94 25.08 12.44
CA TYR A 43 -34.79 25.17 10.99
C TYR A 43 -35.87 24.40 10.24
N LEU A 44 -36.28 23.23 10.71
CA LEU A 44 -37.38 22.46 10.13
C LEU A 44 -38.67 23.26 10.14
N LYS A 45 -39.01 23.91 11.25
CA LYS A 45 -40.21 24.76 11.35
C LYS A 45 -40.18 25.93 10.38
N VAL A 46 -38.99 26.46 10.10
CA VAL A 46 -38.80 27.52 9.09
C VAL A 46 -39.01 26.95 7.68
N ALA A 47 -38.37 25.82 7.35
CA ALA A 47 -38.51 25.17 6.05
C ALA A 47 -39.96 24.71 5.76
N GLN A 48 -40.66 24.15 6.76
CA GLN A 48 -42.06 23.71 6.66
C GLN A 48 -43.05 24.85 6.37
N LYS A 49 -42.67 26.10 6.66
CA LYS A 49 -43.45 27.30 6.29
C LYS A 49 -43.19 27.78 4.86
N GLY A 50 -42.41 27.04 4.08
CA GLY A 50 -42.09 27.35 2.69
C GLY A 50 -40.87 28.24 2.50
N TYR A 51 -40.18 28.64 3.57
CA TYR A 51 -38.95 29.43 3.45
C TYR A 51 -37.82 28.55 2.90
N LYS A 52 -37.16 29.04 1.85
CA LYS A 52 -36.00 28.39 1.22
C LYS A 52 -34.83 29.36 1.19
N SER A 53 -33.64 28.89 1.54
CA SER A 53 -32.38 29.61 1.37
C SER A 53 -31.22 28.63 1.42
N LYS A 54 -30.11 28.98 0.77
CA LYS A 54 -28.86 28.20 0.81
C LYS A 54 -28.43 27.90 2.24
N GLU A 55 -28.32 28.93 3.10
CA GLU A 55 -27.89 28.78 4.50
C GLU A 55 -28.79 27.84 5.31
N LEU A 56 -30.11 27.93 5.13
CA LEU A 56 -31.07 27.06 5.82
C LEU A 56 -30.85 25.58 5.45
N PHE A 57 -30.72 25.28 4.17
CA PHE A 57 -30.56 23.91 3.69
C PHE A 57 -29.16 23.34 3.99
N GLN A 58 -28.11 24.17 3.91
CA GLN A 58 -26.77 23.83 4.38
C GLN A 58 -26.81 23.40 5.86
N ARG A 59 -27.37 24.24 6.73
CA ARG A 59 -27.42 23.95 8.17
C ARG A 59 -28.29 22.75 8.51
N LEU A 60 -29.44 22.57 7.85
CA LEU A 60 -30.26 21.37 8.02
C LEU A 60 -29.50 20.11 7.58
N GLY A 61 -28.95 20.13 6.37
CA GLY A 61 -28.16 19.02 5.82
C GLY A 61 -27.03 18.61 6.75
N ASP A 62 -26.18 19.57 7.15
CA ASP A 62 -25.05 19.33 8.07
C ASP A 62 -25.52 18.82 9.43
N SER A 63 -26.56 19.43 10.02
CA SER A 63 -27.03 19.02 11.35
C SER A 63 -27.52 17.57 11.37
N TYR A 64 -28.20 17.14 10.30
CA TYR A 64 -28.61 15.75 10.13
C TYR A 64 -27.42 14.83 9.82
N TYR A 65 -26.52 15.26 8.94
CA TYR A 65 -25.32 14.52 8.56
C TYR A 65 -24.43 14.20 9.77
N TYR A 66 -24.13 15.19 10.61
CA TYR A 66 -23.33 15.02 11.83
C TYR A 66 -24.05 14.27 12.97
N ASN A 67 -25.33 13.97 12.81
CA ASN A 67 -26.09 13.07 13.68
C ASN A 67 -26.33 11.70 13.04
N ALA A 68 -25.59 11.37 11.99
CA ALA A 68 -25.67 10.12 11.25
C ALA A 68 -27.08 9.80 10.71
N LYS A 69 -27.87 10.85 10.44
CA LYS A 69 -29.21 10.75 9.86
C LYS A 69 -29.15 11.01 8.36
N PHE A 70 -28.47 10.12 7.64
CA PHE A 70 -28.12 10.33 6.23
C PHE A 70 -29.33 10.47 5.31
N VAL A 71 -30.43 9.76 5.58
CA VAL A 71 -31.68 9.90 4.81
C VAL A 71 -32.27 11.30 4.93
N ASP A 72 -32.35 11.83 6.14
CA ASP A 72 -32.82 13.19 6.36
C ASP A 72 -31.86 14.23 5.78
N ALA A 73 -30.54 14.02 5.92
CA ALA A 73 -29.51 14.89 5.36
C ALA A 73 -29.60 14.94 3.83
N ASN A 74 -29.77 13.78 3.17
CA ASN A 74 -29.90 13.67 1.73
C ASN A 74 -31.05 14.53 1.19
N LYS A 75 -32.20 14.53 1.87
CA LYS A 75 -33.34 15.37 1.52
C LYS A 75 -32.96 16.85 1.47
N TRP A 76 -32.29 17.35 2.50
CA TRP A 76 -31.95 18.77 2.59
C TRP A 76 -30.80 19.18 1.65
N TYR A 77 -29.83 18.31 1.43
CA TYR A 77 -28.82 18.54 0.39
C TYR A 77 -29.43 18.51 -1.01
N THR A 78 -30.42 17.64 -1.26
CA THR A 78 -31.15 17.66 -2.53
C THR A 78 -31.85 19.01 -2.76
N GLU A 79 -32.52 19.54 -1.74
CA GLU A 79 -33.12 20.89 -1.82
C GLU A 79 -32.06 21.99 -2.01
N LEU A 80 -30.91 21.89 -1.34
CA LEU A 80 -29.77 22.81 -1.50
C LEU A 80 -29.30 22.88 -2.95
N PHE A 81 -29.04 21.74 -3.59
CA PHE A 81 -28.57 21.69 -4.97
C PHE A 81 -29.66 22.03 -6.00
N THR A 82 -30.94 21.90 -5.63
CA THR A 82 -32.07 22.30 -6.49
C THR A 82 -32.23 23.82 -6.58
N LEU A 83 -31.66 24.60 -5.64
CA LEU A 83 -31.71 26.07 -5.70
C LEU A 83 -30.96 26.65 -6.92
N GLY A 84 -30.02 25.90 -7.50
CA GLY A 84 -29.18 26.38 -8.60
C GLY A 84 -28.17 27.46 -8.19
N GLU A 85 -27.98 27.70 -6.90
CA GLU A 85 -26.97 28.61 -6.36
C GLU A 85 -25.59 27.94 -6.29
N THR A 86 -24.52 28.74 -6.27
CA THR A 86 -23.16 28.24 -6.01
C THR A 86 -23.05 27.70 -4.59
N VAL A 87 -22.60 26.45 -4.44
CA VAL A 87 -22.43 25.77 -3.15
C VAL A 87 -20.95 25.48 -2.91
N ASP A 88 -20.50 25.54 -1.65
CA ASP A 88 -19.10 25.25 -1.31
C ASP A 88 -18.75 23.78 -1.59
N PRO A 89 -17.52 23.45 -2.01
CA PRO A 89 -17.16 22.10 -2.46
C PRO A 89 -17.45 20.98 -1.44
N GLU A 90 -17.28 21.26 -0.16
CA GLU A 90 -17.52 20.30 0.93
C GLU A 90 -18.96 19.75 0.93
N TYR A 91 -19.94 20.52 0.46
CA TYR A 91 -21.33 20.05 0.34
C TYR A 91 -21.52 19.05 -0.81
N TYR A 92 -20.70 19.11 -1.86
CA TYR A 92 -20.71 18.08 -2.91
C TYR A 92 -20.22 16.75 -2.32
N TYR A 93 -19.18 16.80 -1.49
CA TYR A 93 -18.66 15.64 -0.78
C TYR A 93 -19.72 15.04 0.15
N ARG A 94 -20.23 15.82 1.11
CA ARG A 94 -21.23 15.34 2.09
C ARG A 94 -22.49 14.84 1.41
N TYR A 95 -22.98 15.53 0.38
CA TYR A 95 -24.16 15.06 -0.36
C TYR A 95 -23.90 13.72 -1.04
N SER A 96 -22.73 13.55 -1.67
CA SER A 96 -22.35 12.26 -2.27
C SER A 96 -22.33 11.12 -1.24
N GLN A 97 -21.81 11.34 -0.03
CA GLN A 97 -21.84 10.34 1.04
C GLN A 97 -23.28 9.97 1.42
N THR A 98 -24.17 10.96 1.57
CA THR A 98 -25.59 10.64 1.83
C THR A 98 -26.25 9.88 0.69
N LEU A 99 -25.84 10.11 -0.57
CA LEU A 99 -26.35 9.36 -1.72
C LEU A 99 -25.88 7.91 -1.70
N LYS A 100 -24.63 7.64 -1.28
CA LYS A 100 -24.14 6.28 -1.02
C LYS A 100 -24.95 5.58 0.07
N SER A 101 -25.32 6.28 1.14
CA SER A 101 -26.19 5.72 2.17
C SER A 101 -27.62 5.40 1.73
N LEU A 102 -28.06 5.98 0.60
CA LEU A 102 -29.30 5.61 -0.09
C LEU A 102 -29.05 4.62 -1.24
N GLU A 103 -27.81 4.13 -1.38
CA GLU A 103 -27.34 3.26 -2.46
C GLU A 103 -27.46 3.86 -3.88
N ASP A 104 -27.65 5.18 -3.99
CA ASP A 104 -27.63 5.93 -5.26
C ASP A 104 -26.18 6.28 -5.66
N TYR A 105 -25.38 5.24 -5.89
CA TYR A 105 -23.97 5.36 -6.25
C TYR A 105 -23.75 6.14 -7.54
N LYS A 106 -24.66 6.02 -8.51
CA LYS A 106 -24.55 6.71 -9.80
C LYS A 106 -24.62 8.23 -9.61
N LYS A 107 -25.58 8.70 -8.80
CA LYS A 107 -25.70 10.13 -8.50
C LYS A 107 -24.57 10.59 -7.58
N SER A 108 -24.18 9.77 -6.59
CA SER A 108 -23.00 10.03 -5.76
C SER A 108 -21.76 10.30 -6.61
N ASP A 109 -21.44 9.40 -7.56
CA ASP A 109 -20.26 9.53 -8.42
C ASP A 109 -20.33 10.78 -9.31
N ALA A 110 -21.52 11.21 -9.73
CA ALA A 110 -21.70 12.46 -10.47
C ALA A 110 -21.30 13.69 -9.63
N TYR A 111 -21.76 13.77 -8.37
CA TYR A 111 -21.37 14.85 -7.45
C TYR A 111 -19.89 14.78 -7.04
N MET A 112 -19.32 13.58 -6.90
CA MET A 112 -17.89 13.41 -6.65
C MET A 112 -17.02 13.83 -7.84
N ASN A 113 -17.48 13.64 -9.09
CA ASN A 113 -16.78 14.20 -10.24
C ASN A 113 -16.78 15.73 -10.20
N GLN A 114 -17.88 16.37 -9.80
CA GLN A 114 -17.92 17.83 -9.62
C GLN A 114 -17.02 18.29 -8.48
N PHE A 115 -17.05 17.58 -7.35
CA PHE A 115 -16.15 17.82 -6.22
C PHE A 115 -14.68 17.78 -6.67
N TYR A 116 -14.27 16.77 -7.45
CA TYR A 116 -12.92 16.65 -7.98
C TYR A 116 -12.52 17.83 -8.88
N GLN A 117 -13.42 18.33 -9.73
CA GLN A 117 -13.13 19.52 -10.56
C GLN A 117 -12.93 20.78 -9.71
N LEU A 118 -13.60 20.88 -8.56
CA LEU A 118 -13.50 22.03 -7.66
C LEU A 118 -12.31 21.92 -6.69
N THR A 119 -11.77 20.73 -6.45
CA THR A 119 -10.82 20.45 -5.36
C THR A 119 -9.68 19.51 -5.77
N SER A 120 -8.99 19.78 -6.87
CA SER A 120 -7.94 18.88 -7.40
C SER A 120 -6.76 18.56 -6.45
N LYS A 121 -6.58 19.31 -5.36
CA LYS A 121 -5.56 19.03 -4.33
C LYS A 121 -6.09 18.23 -3.13
N ASP A 122 -7.41 18.06 -3.01
CA ASP A 122 -8.04 17.31 -1.92
C ASP A 122 -7.77 15.80 -2.08
N THR A 123 -7.40 15.14 -1.00
CA THR A 123 -7.00 13.72 -1.01
C THR A 123 -8.19 12.84 -1.37
N ARG A 124 -9.38 13.13 -0.84
CA ARG A 124 -10.62 12.38 -1.09
C ARG A 124 -11.04 12.49 -2.57
N ALA A 125 -10.87 13.68 -3.15
CA ALA A 125 -11.09 13.92 -4.57
C ALA A 125 -10.14 13.08 -5.45
N ASN A 126 -8.85 13.04 -5.11
CA ASN A 126 -7.84 12.26 -5.82
C ASN A 126 -8.05 10.74 -5.66
N ILE A 127 -8.41 10.28 -4.46
CA ILE A 127 -8.80 8.89 -4.18
C ILE A 127 -9.96 8.48 -5.10
N PHE A 128 -11.03 9.27 -5.16
CA PHE A 128 -12.16 9.01 -6.06
C PHE A 128 -11.75 8.95 -7.53
N ASN A 129 -10.87 9.87 -7.98
CA ASN A 129 -10.43 9.87 -9.37
C ASN A 129 -9.60 8.63 -9.74
N ASN A 130 -8.76 8.16 -8.81
CA ASN A 130 -7.87 7.03 -9.03
C ASN A 130 -8.55 5.67 -8.80
N GLN A 131 -9.65 5.62 -8.04
CA GLN A 131 -10.35 4.39 -7.65
C GLN A 131 -11.78 4.33 -8.20
N LYS A 132 -11.97 4.57 -9.50
CA LYS A 132 -13.31 4.51 -10.13
C LYS A 132 -14.01 3.16 -9.99
N ASP A 133 -13.25 2.06 -9.90
CA ASP A 133 -13.76 0.69 -9.78
C ASP A 133 -13.84 0.19 -8.32
N TYR A 134 -14.02 1.12 -7.37
CA TYR A 134 -14.01 0.80 -5.93
C TYR A 134 -15.04 -0.26 -5.56
N LYS A 135 -16.26 -0.22 -6.12
CA LYS A 135 -17.31 -1.21 -5.78
C LYS A 135 -16.92 -2.64 -6.13
N ASN A 136 -16.29 -2.86 -7.29
CA ASN A 136 -15.81 -4.20 -7.64
C ASN A 136 -14.61 -4.60 -6.78
N THR A 137 -13.77 -3.65 -6.38
CA THR A 137 -12.66 -3.90 -5.44
C THR A 137 -13.19 -4.32 -4.07
N ILE A 138 -14.19 -3.61 -3.54
CA ILE A 138 -14.87 -3.95 -2.29
C ILE A 138 -15.58 -5.31 -2.41
N ALA A 139 -16.31 -5.54 -3.50
CA ALA A 139 -17.02 -6.80 -3.74
C ALA A 139 -16.10 -8.04 -3.74
N LYS A 140 -14.86 -7.90 -4.25
CA LYS A 140 -13.85 -8.98 -4.19
C LYS A 140 -13.40 -9.31 -2.76
N ASN A 141 -13.52 -8.37 -1.84
CA ASN A 141 -13.21 -8.57 -0.42
C ASN A 141 -14.45 -8.85 0.44
N SER A 142 -15.66 -8.79 -0.15
CA SER A 142 -16.92 -9.09 0.53
C SER A 142 -17.14 -10.59 0.71
N GLY A 143 -18.13 -10.95 1.54
CA GLY A 143 -18.53 -12.34 1.81
C GLY A 143 -17.63 -13.08 2.80
N ARG A 144 -16.70 -12.36 3.43
CA ARG A 144 -15.74 -12.91 4.39
C ARG A 144 -16.26 -12.96 5.82
N PHE A 145 -17.41 -12.37 6.10
CA PHE A 145 -18.00 -12.30 7.43
C PHE A 145 -19.43 -12.83 7.44
N GLU A 146 -19.77 -13.58 8.48
CA GLU A 146 -21.15 -13.80 8.91
C GLU A 146 -21.43 -12.89 10.09
N ILE A 147 -22.50 -12.08 10.03
CA ILE A 147 -22.81 -11.08 11.04
C ILE A 147 -24.17 -11.32 11.68
N LYS A 148 -24.35 -10.92 12.94
CA LYS A 148 -25.66 -10.88 13.59
C LYS A 148 -25.73 -9.79 14.67
N PRO A 149 -26.90 -9.17 14.90
CA PRO A 149 -27.07 -8.25 16.02
C PRO A 149 -26.96 -9.01 17.35
N VAL A 150 -26.35 -8.39 18.36
CA VAL A 150 -26.23 -8.99 19.70
C VAL A 150 -27.51 -8.82 20.53
N SER A 151 -27.72 -9.71 21.48
CA SER A 151 -28.93 -9.77 22.31
C SER A 151 -29.09 -8.56 23.24
N ILE A 152 -27.99 -7.95 23.71
CA ILE A 152 -28.03 -6.80 24.62
C ILE A 152 -28.48 -5.49 23.99
N ASN A 153 -28.57 -5.41 22.66
CA ASN A 153 -29.03 -4.21 21.98
C ASN A 153 -30.46 -3.86 22.40
N GLY A 154 -30.66 -2.61 22.80
CA GLY A 154 -31.96 -2.06 23.18
C GLY A 154 -32.45 -0.99 22.20
N SER A 155 -33.41 -0.17 22.64
CA SER A 155 -33.85 1.03 21.90
C SER A 155 -32.91 2.24 22.07
N SER A 156 -31.80 2.05 22.76
CA SER A 156 -30.76 3.04 23.03
C SER A 156 -29.67 3.00 21.94
N SER A 157 -28.68 3.89 22.02
CA SER A 157 -27.45 3.70 21.27
C SER A 157 -26.52 2.80 22.11
N ASP A 158 -26.04 1.71 21.50
CA ASP A 158 -25.11 0.72 22.04
C ASP A 158 -23.96 0.57 21.04
N TYR A 159 -22.72 0.88 21.42
CA TYR A 159 -21.57 0.90 20.50
C TYR A 159 -20.21 0.80 21.21
N GLY A 160 -19.11 0.82 20.45
CA GLY A 160 -17.77 1.06 21.00
C GLY A 160 -17.25 -0.12 21.84
N THR A 161 -17.31 -1.33 21.29
CA THR A 161 -16.94 -2.55 22.01
C THR A 161 -15.44 -2.68 22.26
N ALA A 162 -15.07 -3.30 23.39
CA ALA A 162 -13.70 -3.69 23.71
C ALA A 162 -13.64 -5.02 24.44
N PHE A 163 -12.62 -5.84 24.17
CA PHE A 163 -12.39 -7.07 24.90
C PHE A 163 -11.93 -6.79 26.34
N TYR A 164 -12.47 -7.55 27.30
CA TYR A 164 -12.10 -7.51 28.71
C TYR A 164 -12.11 -8.93 29.30
N GLY A 165 -11.00 -9.65 29.10
CA GLY A 165 -10.94 -11.08 29.36
C GLY A 165 -12.02 -11.85 28.59
N ASP A 166 -12.84 -12.61 29.31
CA ASP A 166 -13.96 -13.35 28.74
C ASP A 166 -15.24 -12.51 28.58
N LYS A 167 -15.18 -11.20 28.86
CA LYS A 167 -16.29 -10.27 28.74
C LYS A 167 -16.01 -9.23 27.65
N VAL A 168 -17.04 -8.44 27.35
CA VAL A 168 -16.94 -7.30 26.44
C VAL A 168 -17.46 -6.06 27.14
N LEU A 169 -16.70 -4.97 27.08
CA LEU A 169 -17.18 -3.65 27.45
C LEU A 169 -17.76 -2.94 26.24
N PHE A 170 -18.71 -2.04 26.48
CA PHE A 170 -19.31 -1.20 25.45
C PHE A 170 -19.89 0.08 26.05
N ALA A 171 -20.07 1.10 25.22
CA ALA A 171 -20.74 2.35 25.57
C ALA A 171 -22.25 2.22 25.31
N SER A 172 -23.07 2.77 26.21
CA SER A 172 -24.52 2.76 26.02
C SER A 172 -25.20 3.99 26.61
N THR A 173 -26.25 4.45 25.93
CA THR A 173 -27.17 5.49 26.44
C THR A 173 -28.33 4.91 27.26
N ARG A 174 -28.29 3.61 27.63
CA ARG A 174 -29.38 2.92 28.33
C ARG A 174 -29.64 3.44 29.75
N ASP A 175 -28.62 3.99 30.42
CA ASP A 175 -28.80 4.60 31.75
C ASP A 175 -29.63 5.88 31.64
N THR A 176 -30.81 5.82 32.26
CA THR A 176 -31.76 6.94 32.40
C THR A 176 -32.01 7.31 33.87
N ILE A 177 -31.18 6.80 34.80
CA ILE A 177 -31.43 6.91 36.25
C ILE A 177 -31.10 8.32 36.77
N GLY A 178 -32.13 9.17 36.88
CA GLY A 178 -32.10 10.45 37.61
C GLY A 178 -33.22 11.43 37.22
N VAL A 179 -33.77 12.16 38.21
CA VAL A 179 -34.87 13.14 38.05
C VAL A 179 -34.45 14.38 37.23
N PHE A 180 -33.14 14.55 36.97
CA PHE A 180 -32.58 15.62 36.13
C PHE A 180 -31.89 15.02 34.89
N LYS A 181 -32.59 15.04 33.76
CA LYS A 181 -32.11 14.55 32.45
C LYS A 181 -31.07 15.52 31.88
N THR A 182 -29.78 15.24 32.05
CA THR A 182 -28.76 15.98 31.29
C THR A 182 -28.60 15.31 29.93
N LYS A 183 -29.08 15.98 28.88
CA LYS A 183 -28.95 15.51 27.49
C LYS A 183 -27.72 16.16 26.84
N ALA A 184 -26.99 15.39 26.06
CA ALA A 184 -25.98 15.93 25.14
C ALA A 184 -26.67 16.86 24.13
N LYS A 185 -26.20 18.09 24.00
CA LYS A 185 -26.80 19.07 23.09
C LYS A 185 -26.65 18.68 21.62
N TRP A 186 -25.57 17.97 21.29
CA TRP A 186 -25.29 17.46 19.94
C TRP A 186 -26.35 16.46 19.47
N THR A 187 -26.55 15.39 20.23
CA THR A 187 -27.42 14.26 19.85
C THR A 187 -28.84 14.37 20.42
N GLY A 188 -29.06 15.23 21.41
CA GLY A 188 -30.30 15.28 22.19
C GLY A 188 -30.56 14.04 23.05
N LYS A 189 -29.54 13.17 23.24
CA LYS A 189 -29.63 11.89 23.97
C LYS A 189 -28.94 11.97 25.34
N SER A 190 -29.14 10.95 26.17
CA SER A 190 -28.40 10.79 27.43
C SER A 190 -26.92 10.63 27.17
N PHE A 191 -26.09 11.05 28.14
CA PHE A 191 -24.67 10.72 28.15
C PHE A 191 -24.47 9.20 28.21
N THR A 192 -23.45 8.71 27.50
CA THR A 192 -23.09 7.29 27.50
C THR A 192 -22.32 6.92 28.76
N ASN A 193 -22.54 5.70 29.22
CA ASN A 193 -21.74 5.06 30.26
C ASN A 193 -21.15 3.76 29.71
N LEU A 194 -20.07 3.29 30.33
CA LEU A 194 -19.52 1.97 30.07
C LEU A 194 -20.30 0.88 30.81
N TYR A 195 -20.64 -0.16 30.05
CA TYR A 195 -21.25 -1.40 30.50
C TYR A 195 -20.33 -2.56 30.19
N VAL A 196 -20.51 -3.66 30.92
CA VAL A 196 -19.86 -4.93 30.68
C VAL A 196 -20.93 -5.99 30.43
N ALA A 197 -20.71 -6.85 29.44
CA ALA A 197 -21.57 -7.96 29.08
C ALA A 197 -20.76 -9.27 29.02
N ASP A 198 -21.45 -10.36 29.34
CA ASP A 198 -20.91 -11.72 29.21
C ASP A 198 -20.99 -12.17 27.75
N LYS A 199 -19.93 -12.79 27.25
CA LYS A 199 -20.01 -13.54 26.00
C LYS A 199 -20.79 -14.85 26.24
N ASN A 200 -21.60 -15.27 25.27
CA ASN A 200 -22.12 -16.64 25.28
C ASN A 200 -20.97 -17.66 25.07
N GLU A 201 -21.26 -18.96 25.20
CA GLU A 201 -20.22 -20.01 25.10
C GLU A 201 -19.46 -20.00 23.77
N ILE A 202 -20.16 -19.68 22.68
CA ILE A 202 -19.58 -19.63 21.33
C ILE A 202 -18.82 -18.30 21.11
N GLY A 203 -19.05 -17.27 21.93
CA GLY A 203 -18.43 -15.96 21.82
C GLY A 203 -19.03 -15.08 20.70
N ASP A 204 -20.20 -15.43 20.18
CA ASP A 204 -20.86 -14.73 19.09
C ASP A 204 -22.10 -13.94 19.53
N ASP A 205 -22.39 -13.89 20.84
CA ASP A 205 -23.47 -13.07 21.39
C ASP A 205 -23.05 -12.46 22.74
N LEU A 206 -23.70 -11.35 23.10
CA LEU A 206 -23.50 -10.66 24.37
C LEU A 206 -24.76 -10.75 25.21
N LEU A 207 -24.58 -11.09 26.48
CA LEU A 207 -25.64 -11.36 27.45
C LEU A 207 -25.39 -10.55 28.74
N LYS A 208 -26.44 -10.38 29.55
CA LYS A 208 -26.35 -9.85 30.94
C LYS A 208 -25.55 -8.54 31.06
N ALA A 209 -25.87 -7.54 30.24
CA ALA A 209 -25.24 -6.24 30.32
C ALA A 209 -25.50 -5.56 31.68
N THR A 210 -24.42 -5.17 32.36
CA THR A 210 -24.46 -4.45 33.65
C THR A 210 -23.51 -3.27 33.62
N ARG A 211 -23.78 -2.26 34.46
CA ARG A 211 -22.93 -1.06 34.52
C ARG A 211 -21.54 -1.43 35.03
N PHE A 212 -20.49 -0.91 34.39
CA PHE A 212 -19.12 -1.33 34.67
C PHE A 212 -18.57 -0.84 36.03
N SER A 213 -17.94 0.34 36.08
CA SER A 213 -17.32 0.87 37.29
C SER A 213 -17.84 2.27 37.59
N LYS A 214 -18.23 2.53 38.84
CA LYS A 214 -18.62 3.87 39.30
C LYS A 214 -17.44 4.85 39.36
N ALA A 215 -16.21 4.35 39.42
CA ALA A 215 -15.01 5.19 39.39
C ALA A 215 -14.69 5.68 37.97
N ILE A 216 -15.04 4.86 36.96
CA ILE A 216 -14.81 5.18 35.54
C ILE A 216 -16.01 5.92 34.94
N ASN A 217 -17.23 5.50 35.26
CA ASN A 217 -18.42 6.18 34.77
C ASN A 217 -18.62 7.53 35.48
N SER A 218 -19.02 8.54 34.73
CA SER A 218 -19.31 9.87 35.25
C SER A 218 -20.73 10.34 34.88
N LYS A 219 -20.99 11.63 35.04
CA LYS A 219 -22.24 12.27 34.58
C LYS A 219 -22.19 12.73 33.12
N TYR A 220 -21.07 12.47 32.43
CA TYR A 220 -20.82 12.80 31.03
C TYR A 220 -20.46 11.55 30.22
N HIS A 221 -20.19 11.70 28.92
CA HIS A 221 -19.86 10.58 28.03
C HIS A 221 -18.60 9.87 28.48
N GLU A 222 -18.67 8.54 28.61
CA GLU A 222 -17.56 7.61 28.48
C GLU A 222 -17.80 6.63 27.32
N ASP A 223 -16.73 6.31 26.59
CA ASP A 223 -16.73 5.33 25.49
C ASP A 223 -15.30 4.81 25.18
N SER A 224 -15.24 3.90 24.20
CA SER A 224 -14.02 3.31 23.62
C SER A 224 -12.92 2.96 24.63
N PRO A 225 -13.18 2.04 25.58
CA PRO A 225 -12.14 1.57 26.47
C PRO A 225 -11.16 0.65 25.72
N VAL A 226 -9.90 0.61 26.14
CA VAL A 226 -8.92 -0.41 25.74
C VAL A 226 -8.10 -0.81 26.96
N PHE A 227 -7.87 -2.11 27.12
CA PHE A 227 -7.20 -2.69 28.28
C PHE A 227 -5.82 -3.17 27.92
N THR A 228 -4.89 -3.10 28.88
CA THR A 228 -3.66 -3.88 28.81
C THR A 228 -3.98 -5.37 28.89
N LYS A 229 -3.10 -6.23 28.37
CA LYS A 229 -3.23 -7.70 28.32
C LYS A 229 -3.37 -8.30 29.72
N ASP A 230 -2.76 -7.69 30.72
CA ASP A 230 -2.89 -8.08 32.12
C ASP A 230 -4.20 -7.61 32.78
N LEU A 231 -5.02 -6.85 32.06
CA LEU A 231 -6.29 -6.23 32.47
C LEU A 231 -6.18 -5.28 33.67
N LYS A 232 -4.98 -4.83 34.02
CA LYS A 232 -4.75 -3.93 35.18
C LYS A 232 -4.75 -2.46 34.83
N THR A 233 -4.61 -2.10 33.55
CA THR A 233 -4.70 -0.73 33.07
C THR A 233 -5.80 -0.63 32.02
N VAL A 234 -6.58 0.45 32.09
CA VAL A 234 -7.55 0.81 31.06
C VAL A 234 -7.30 2.23 30.60
N TYR A 235 -7.34 2.44 29.29
CA TYR A 235 -7.46 3.75 28.66
C TYR A 235 -8.89 3.89 28.13
N PHE A 236 -9.50 5.05 28.27
CA PHE A 236 -10.86 5.25 27.78
C PHE A 236 -11.08 6.72 27.42
N THR A 237 -12.05 6.95 26.54
CA THR A 237 -12.44 8.29 26.15
C THR A 237 -13.51 8.79 27.10
N ARG A 238 -13.39 10.07 27.49
CA ARG A 238 -14.40 10.77 28.27
C ARG A 238 -14.49 12.21 27.81
N ASN A 239 -15.67 12.82 27.90
CA ASN A 239 -15.79 14.27 27.89
C ASN A 239 -14.81 14.92 28.88
N ASN A 240 -14.39 16.15 28.62
CA ASN A 240 -13.52 16.95 29.48
C ASN A 240 -14.19 17.27 30.84
N PHE A 241 -14.21 16.26 31.70
CA PHE A 241 -14.78 16.25 33.03
C PHE A 241 -13.92 15.39 33.94
N ASN A 242 -13.25 16.03 34.88
CA ASN A 242 -12.43 15.36 35.88
C ASN A 242 -12.60 16.02 37.24
N GLU A 243 -12.63 15.21 38.31
CA GLU A 243 -12.75 15.67 39.70
C GLU A 243 -13.88 16.70 39.94
N GLY A 244 -15.01 16.54 39.25
CA GLY A 244 -16.16 17.46 39.39
C GLY A 244 -16.09 18.73 38.54
N LYS A 245 -14.98 18.99 37.85
CA LYS A 245 -14.75 20.18 37.01
C LYS A 245 -14.98 19.87 35.54
N VAL A 246 -15.59 20.81 34.81
CA VAL A 246 -15.83 20.71 33.36
C VAL A 246 -14.89 21.68 32.65
N GLY A 247 -13.98 21.16 31.83
CA GLY A 247 -13.16 21.96 30.93
C GLY A 247 -13.89 22.27 29.63
N ARG A 248 -13.58 23.41 29.01
CA ARG A 248 -14.17 23.87 27.76
C ARG A 248 -13.14 24.62 26.93
N ASP A 249 -13.26 24.52 25.62
CA ASP A 249 -12.49 25.36 24.70
C ASP A 249 -12.97 26.82 24.70
N ASP A 250 -12.31 27.63 23.89
CA ASP A 250 -12.61 29.05 23.71
C ASP A 250 -14.03 29.27 23.13
N LYS A 251 -14.56 28.28 22.40
CA LYS A 251 -15.92 28.26 21.83
C LYS A 251 -16.98 27.69 22.80
N LYS A 252 -16.58 27.37 24.03
CA LYS A 252 -17.43 26.78 25.09
C LYS A 252 -17.92 25.36 24.80
N ILE A 253 -17.25 24.64 23.91
CA ILE A 253 -17.48 23.22 23.61
C ILE A 253 -16.73 22.37 24.65
N ILE A 254 -17.35 21.26 25.07
CA ILE A 254 -16.71 20.26 25.93
C ILE A 254 -16.10 19.22 25.00
N ASN A 255 -14.77 19.25 24.85
CA ASN A 255 -14.02 18.31 24.02
C ASN A 255 -13.86 16.94 24.69
N LEU A 256 -13.47 15.93 23.91
CA LEU A 256 -13.13 14.60 24.38
C LEU A 256 -11.66 14.53 24.80
N LYS A 257 -11.37 13.72 25.82
CA LYS A 257 -10.02 13.45 26.32
C LYS A 257 -9.85 11.96 26.61
N ILE A 258 -8.61 11.49 26.54
CA ILE A 258 -8.26 10.13 26.97
C ILE A 258 -7.85 10.15 28.44
N TYR A 259 -8.43 9.26 29.22
CA TYR A 259 -8.08 9.02 30.62
C TYR A 259 -7.51 7.61 30.79
N ARG A 260 -6.68 7.44 31.80
CA ARG A 260 -6.16 6.14 32.26
C ARG A 260 -6.67 5.84 33.66
N ALA A 261 -6.96 4.58 33.94
CA ALA A 261 -7.21 4.09 35.31
C ALA A 261 -6.45 2.77 35.56
N SER A 262 -6.26 2.44 36.83
CA SER A 262 -5.56 1.22 37.26
C SER A 262 -6.43 0.36 38.17
N LEU A 263 -6.31 -0.96 38.06
CA LEU A 263 -6.97 -1.92 38.92
C LEU A 263 -6.14 -2.16 40.18
N ASN A 264 -6.71 -1.90 41.36
CA ASN A 264 -6.02 -2.16 42.63
C ASN A 264 -6.08 -3.65 43.02
N SER A 265 -5.40 -4.03 44.11
CA SER A 265 -5.38 -5.41 44.63
C SER A 265 -6.73 -5.93 45.13
N LYS A 266 -7.73 -5.05 45.29
CA LYS A 266 -9.10 -5.39 45.68
C LYS A 266 -10.03 -5.58 44.46
N GLY A 267 -9.52 -5.42 43.25
CA GLY A 267 -10.31 -5.50 42.01
C GLY A 267 -11.13 -4.24 41.72
N GLU A 268 -10.76 -3.09 42.30
CA GLU A 268 -11.44 -1.82 42.10
C GLU A 268 -10.62 -0.92 41.17
N TRP A 269 -11.29 -0.25 40.23
CA TRP A 269 -10.65 0.77 39.40
C TRP A 269 -10.41 2.05 40.20
N VAL A 270 -9.16 2.51 40.20
CA VAL A 270 -8.67 3.69 40.92
C VAL A 270 -7.76 4.52 40.01
N ASN A 271 -7.27 5.65 40.52
CA ASN A 271 -6.27 6.50 39.86
C ASN A 271 -6.70 6.91 38.44
N VAL A 272 -7.89 7.51 38.31
CA VAL A 272 -8.34 8.06 37.04
C VAL A 272 -7.56 9.33 36.74
N VAL A 273 -6.66 9.28 35.76
CA VAL A 273 -5.75 10.37 35.41
C VAL A 273 -5.93 10.75 33.94
N GLU A 274 -5.98 12.05 33.67
CA GLU A 274 -5.96 12.62 32.32
C GLU A 274 -4.58 12.44 31.68
N LEU A 275 -4.50 11.99 30.43
CA LEU A 275 -3.23 11.86 29.72
C LEU A 275 -2.61 13.25 29.38
N PRO A 276 -1.28 13.40 29.41
CA PRO A 276 -0.62 14.72 29.38
C PRO A 276 -0.67 15.44 28.03
N PHE A 277 -1.01 14.75 26.94
CA PHE A 277 -1.14 15.32 25.59
C PHE A 277 -2.58 15.74 25.24
N ASN A 278 -3.53 15.56 26.17
CA ASN A 278 -4.85 16.14 26.04
C ASN A 278 -4.80 17.67 26.09
N SER A 279 -5.87 18.30 25.61
CA SER A 279 -6.06 19.74 25.71
C SER A 279 -7.54 20.06 25.88
N ASP A 280 -7.82 21.27 26.38
CA ASP A 280 -9.17 21.80 26.38
C ASP A 280 -9.61 22.25 24.98
N GLN A 281 -8.66 22.53 24.09
CA GLN A 281 -8.89 23.17 22.79
C GLN A 281 -9.15 22.20 21.63
N TYR A 282 -8.92 20.91 21.84
CA TYR A 282 -9.13 19.86 20.83
C TYR A 282 -9.56 18.56 21.52
N SER A 283 -10.13 17.66 20.73
CA SER A 283 -10.55 16.33 21.16
C SER A 283 -9.45 15.30 20.91
N VAL A 284 -9.27 14.39 21.87
CA VAL A 284 -8.43 13.20 21.78
C VAL A 284 -9.29 12.01 22.22
N ALA A 285 -9.48 11.03 21.35
CA ALA A 285 -10.49 10.00 21.54
C ALA A 285 -10.10 8.65 20.94
N HIS A 286 -10.86 7.62 21.28
CA HIS A 286 -10.83 6.27 20.73
C HIS A 286 -9.43 5.62 20.80
N PRO A 287 -8.88 5.41 22.01
CA PRO A 287 -7.57 4.79 22.19
C PRO A 287 -7.51 3.35 21.69
N ALA A 288 -6.38 2.96 21.12
CA ALA A 288 -5.98 1.59 20.82
C ALA A 288 -4.52 1.34 21.21
N LEU A 289 -4.17 0.12 21.61
CA LEU A 289 -2.81 -0.24 22.01
C LEU A 289 -2.11 -1.06 20.92
N SER A 290 -0.79 -0.86 20.77
CA SER A 290 0.04 -1.80 20.01
C SER A 290 0.11 -3.16 20.69
N PRO A 291 0.46 -4.24 19.96
CA PRO A 291 0.58 -5.59 20.54
C PRO A 291 1.59 -5.72 21.68
N ASP A 292 2.62 -4.87 21.68
CA ASP A 292 3.65 -4.82 22.72
C ASP A 292 3.34 -3.81 23.84
N GLU A 293 2.19 -3.12 23.75
CA GLU A 293 1.70 -2.12 24.71
C GLU A 293 2.62 -0.91 24.90
N LYS A 294 3.55 -0.67 23.97
CA LYS A 294 4.48 0.47 24.00
C LYS A 294 4.02 1.67 23.19
N THR A 295 2.95 1.53 22.43
CA THR A 295 2.39 2.62 21.61
C THR A 295 0.89 2.71 21.83
N LEU A 296 0.40 3.93 22.05
CA LEU A 296 -1.02 4.26 22.04
C LEU A 296 -1.38 4.96 20.73
N TYR A 297 -2.41 4.48 20.05
CA TYR A 297 -3.01 5.07 18.86
C TYR A 297 -4.34 5.69 19.24
N PHE A 298 -4.72 6.78 18.60
CA PHE A 298 -5.97 7.50 18.91
C PHE A 298 -6.38 8.43 17.77
N ALA A 299 -7.64 8.85 17.78
CA ALA A 299 -8.18 9.86 16.87
C ALA A 299 -8.14 11.27 17.51
N SER A 300 -7.83 12.30 16.74
CA SER A 300 -7.79 13.68 17.23
C SER A 300 -7.96 14.74 16.14
N ASN A 301 -8.48 15.89 16.53
CA ASN A 301 -8.46 17.13 15.75
C ASN A 301 -7.43 18.15 16.29
N MET A 302 -6.37 17.66 16.92
CA MET A 302 -5.26 18.48 17.42
C MET A 302 -4.50 19.20 16.29
N PRO A 303 -3.71 20.25 16.60
CA PRO A 303 -2.89 20.92 15.58
C PRO A 303 -2.02 19.92 14.81
N GLY A 304 -2.08 20.00 13.47
CA GLY A 304 -1.41 19.04 12.57
C GLY A 304 -2.34 17.99 11.95
N THR A 305 -3.62 17.95 12.33
CA THR A 305 -4.68 17.22 11.63
C THR A 305 -4.92 17.77 10.22
N TYR A 306 -5.14 16.90 9.24
CA TYR A 306 -5.51 17.27 7.86
C TYR A 306 -7.00 17.55 7.71
N GLY A 307 -7.86 16.76 8.36
CA GLY A 307 -9.32 16.82 8.22
C GLY A 307 -10.09 17.15 9.50
N GLU A 308 -11.27 16.53 9.61
CA GLU A 308 -12.15 16.66 10.78
C GLU A 308 -11.60 15.89 11.99
N SER A 309 -10.98 14.71 11.75
CA SER A 309 -10.21 13.98 12.75
C SER A 309 -9.21 13.05 12.09
N ASP A 310 -8.00 13.00 12.62
CA ASP A 310 -6.91 12.17 12.10
C ASP A 310 -6.51 11.12 13.15
N LEU A 311 -5.92 10.01 12.69
CA LEU A 311 -5.23 9.06 13.55
C LEU A 311 -3.80 9.53 13.87
N PHE A 312 -3.46 9.44 15.15
CA PHE A 312 -2.15 9.72 15.71
C PHE A 312 -1.65 8.51 16.50
N LYS A 313 -0.34 8.49 16.76
CA LYS A 313 0.30 7.57 17.69
C LYS A 313 1.20 8.29 18.68
N VAL A 314 1.42 7.70 19.85
CA VAL A 314 2.35 8.19 20.86
C VAL A 314 3.03 7.03 21.58
N ALA A 315 4.32 7.16 21.87
CA ALA A 315 5.05 6.18 22.66
C ALA A 315 4.63 6.23 24.14
N ILE A 316 4.49 5.07 24.77
CA ILE A 316 4.27 4.90 26.20
C ILE A 316 5.63 4.65 26.85
N LEU A 317 6.10 5.62 27.65
CA LEU A 317 7.43 5.64 28.25
C LEU A 317 7.41 5.21 29.73
N GLY A 318 6.23 5.04 30.33
CA GLY A 318 6.01 4.64 31.71
C GLY A 318 4.53 4.79 32.10
N GLU A 319 4.19 4.62 33.39
CA GLU A 319 2.80 4.56 33.86
C GLU A 319 1.94 5.81 33.59
N ASN A 320 2.56 6.98 33.47
CA ASN A 320 1.91 8.23 33.05
C ASN A 320 2.89 9.14 32.28
N SER A 321 3.81 8.51 31.53
CA SER A 321 4.84 9.20 30.77
C SER A 321 4.72 8.79 29.30
N TYR A 322 4.66 9.78 28.42
CA TYR A 322 4.37 9.59 27.00
C TYR A 322 5.32 10.44 26.14
N GLY A 323 5.57 9.99 24.92
CA GLY A 323 6.28 10.79 23.92
C GLY A 323 5.41 11.92 23.36
N THR A 324 5.87 12.52 22.25
CA THR A 324 5.08 13.48 21.48
C THR A 324 4.16 12.74 20.51
N PRO A 325 2.86 13.10 20.43
CA PRO A 325 1.97 12.59 19.39
C PRO A 325 2.50 12.80 17.96
N VAL A 326 2.36 11.79 17.11
CA VAL A 326 2.78 11.80 15.71
C VAL A 326 1.57 11.41 14.84
N ASN A 327 1.23 12.25 13.87
CA ASN A 327 0.19 12.00 12.88
C ASN A 327 0.60 10.82 11.97
N LEU A 328 -0.33 9.91 11.65
CA LEU A 328 -0.04 8.72 10.81
C LEU A 328 0.12 9.01 9.30
N GLY A 329 0.03 10.28 8.90
CA GLY A 329 0.28 10.73 7.54
C GLY A 329 -0.92 10.57 6.61
N ASN A 330 -0.81 11.20 5.44
CA ASN A 330 -1.89 11.35 4.46
C ASN A 330 -2.24 10.08 3.66
N THR A 331 -1.66 8.93 4.01
CA THR A 331 -2.08 7.63 3.46
C THR A 331 -3.28 7.08 4.24
N ILE A 332 -3.31 7.30 5.56
CA ILE A 332 -4.47 6.97 6.41
C ILE A 332 -5.40 8.17 6.50
N ASN A 333 -4.82 9.32 6.87
CA ASN A 333 -5.57 10.52 7.22
C ASN A 333 -5.93 11.32 5.97
N THR A 334 -7.15 11.84 5.95
CA THR A 334 -7.70 12.62 4.84
C THR A 334 -8.30 13.93 5.38
N GLU A 335 -8.93 14.72 4.52
CA GLU A 335 -9.69 15.90 4.93
C GLU A 335 -11.00 15.52 5.67
N SER A 336 -11.26 14.22 5.88
CA SER A 336 -12.49 13.65 6.43
C SER A 336 -12.32 13.18 7.89
N ARG A 337 -13.16 12.24 8.35
CA ARG A 337 -13.06 11.65 9.70
C ARG A 337 -12.36 10.31 9.65
N GLU A 338 -11.17 10.20 10.24
CA GLU A 338 -10.55 8.93 10.61
C GLU A 338 -10.66 8.69 12.11
N THR A 339 -11.21 7.53 12.50
CA THR A 339 -11.65 7.31 13.88
C THR A 339 -11.70 5.81 14.26
N PHE A 340 -11.92 5.51 15.54
CA PHE A 340 -12.04 4.16 16.10
C PHE A 340 -10.94 3.18 15.66
N PRO A 341 -9.65 3.51 15.88
CA PRO A 341 -8.58 2.57 15.59
C PRO A 341 -8.70 1.32 16.47
N PHE A 342 -8.25 0.19 15.94
CA PHE A 342 -8.05 -1.08 16.63
C PHE A 342 -6.83 -1.78 16.05
N ILE A 343 -5.99 -2.38 16.89
CA ILE A 343 -4.78 -3.07 16.44
C ILE A 343 -4.83 -4.51 16.92
N THR A 344 -4.71 -5.45 15.99
CA THR A 344 -4.61 -6.89 16.29
C THR A 344 -3.24 -7.26 16.84
N ASP A 345 -3.12 -8.42 17.48
CA ASP A 345 -1.81 -8.96 17.93
C ASP A 345 -0.79 -9.15 16.80
N LYS A 346 -1.24 -9.18 15.53
CA LYS A 346 -0.39 -9.25 14.33
C LYS A 346 0.01 -7.88 13.77
N GLY A 347 -0.32 -6.78 14.45
CA GLY A 347 0.00 -5.42 14.04
C GLY A 347 -0.84 -4.89 12.86
N VAL A 348 -1.99 -5.51 12.58
CA VAL A 348 -2.96 -4.98 11.62
C VAL A 348 -3.81 -3.90 12.29
N LEU A 349 -3.77 -2.70 11.73
CA LEU A 349 -4.64 -1.58 12.10
C LEU A 349 -5.97 -1.69 11.34
N TYR A 350 -7.07 -1.70 12.08
CA TYR A 350 -8.42 -1.45 11.60
C TYR A 350 -8.85 -0.06 12.06
N TYR A 351 -9.57 0.69 11.24
CA TYR A 351 -10.14 1.98 11.63
C TYR A 351 -11.36 2.31 10.76
N ALA A 352 -12.21 3.20 11.23
CA ALA A 352 -13.38 3.67 10.49
C ALA A 352 -13.09 5.03 9.83
N THR A 353 -13.52 5.21 8.59
CA THR A 353 -13.34 6.46 7.86
C THR A 353 -14.45 6.72 6.85
N ASP A 354 -14.81 7.98 6.68
CA ASP A 354 -15.66 8.46 5.59
C ASP A 354 -14.87 9.23 4.52
N GLY A 355 -13.53 9.17 4.57
CA GLY A 355 -12.61 9.86 3.65
C GLY A 355 -12.12 9.00 2.48
N GLN A 356 -12.30 7.68 2.56
CA GLN A 356 -11.89 6.72 1.55
C GLN A 356 -13.08 6.30 0.65
N GLN A 357 -12.84 5.52 -0.42
CA GLN A 357 -13.95 5.00 -1.22
C GLN A 357 -14.75 3.94 -0.47
N GLY A 358 -15.91 4.32 0.08
CA GLY A 358 -16.78 3.41 0.79
C GLY A 358 -18.12 3.10 0.11
N LEU A 359 -18.90 2.25 0.78
CA LEU A 359 -20.28 1.90 0.46
C LEU A 359 -21.30 2.85 1.08
N GLY A 360 -20.91 3.63 2.08
CA GLY A 360 -21.85 4.36 2.92
C GLY A 360 -21.25 5.55 3.64
N GLY A 361 -21.59 5.67 4.93
CA GLY A 361 -21.03 6.66 5.84
C GLY A 361 -19.60 6.29 6.21
N LEU A 362 -19.35 6.06 7.50
CA LEU A 362 -18.10 5.46 7.96
C LEU A 362 -18.00 4.02 7.46
N ASP A 363 -16.89 3.67 6.83
CA ASP A 363 -16.52 2.30 6.46
C ASP A 363 -15.27 1.87 7.23
N ILE A 364 -15.20 0.58 7.58
CA ILE A 364 -14.03 -0.02 8.20
C ILE A 364 -12.97 -0.34 7.14
N TYR A 365 -11.77 0.16 7.37
CA TYR A 365 -10.57 -0.07 6.59
C TYR A 365 -9.52 -0.78 7.41
N ALA A 366 -8.61 -1.48 6.74
CA ALA A 366 -7.55 -2.22 7.37
C ALA A 366 -6.21 -2.07 6.63
N THR A 367 -5.12 -2.09 7.40
CA THR A 367 -3.76 -2.06 6.87
C THR A 367 -2.74 -2.68 7.81
N GLN A 368 -1.66 -3.23 7.25
CA GLN A 368 -0.51 -3.69 8.02
C GLN A 368 0.41 -2.51 8.33
N LEU A 369 0.63 -2.25 9.61
CA LEU A 369 1.63 -1.31 10.09
C LEU A 369 3.02 -1.95 10.06
N ASP A 370 4.03 -1.19 9.62
CA ASP A 370 5.44 -1.55 9.82
C ASP A 370 5.97 -1.07 11.18
N ASP A 371 7.24 -1.37 11.51
CA ASP A 371 7.87 -0.97 12.78
C ASP A 371 7.91 0.56 12.99
N LYS A 372 7.79 1.34 11.92
CA LYS A 372 7.72 2.81 11.94
C LYS A 372 6.28 3.31 11.91
N GLY A 373 5.28 2.44 11.97
CA GLY A 373 3.86 2.73 11.82
C GLY A 373 3.49 3.28 10.45
N MET A 374 4.29 3.01 9.42
CA MET A 374 3.96 3.31 8.04
C MET A 374 3.03 2.24 7.46
N VAL A 375 2.29 2.66 6.45
CA VAL A 375 1.19 1.93 5.83
C VAL A 375 1.68 1.29 4.55
N SER A 376 1.41 -0.01 4.41
CA SER A 376 1.76 -0.77 3.21
C SER A 376 0.61 -0.78 2.21
N ASN A 377 -0.55 -1.27 2.63
CA ASN A 377 -1.73 -1.47 1.80
C ASN A 377 -3.00 -1.12 2.56
N LEU A 378 -3.81 -0.21 2.04
CA LEU A 378 -5.04 0.23 2.69
C LEU A 378 -6.25 -0.39 1.97
N ILE A 379 -7.01 -1.23 2.68
CA ILE A 379 -8.10 -2.02 2.09
C ILE A 379 -9.40 -1.82 2.86
N ASN A 380 -10.50 -1.55 2.15
CA ASN A 380 -11.86 -1.63 2.68
C ASN A 380 -12.21 -3.09 2.97
N ILE A 381 -12.65 -3.43 4.18
CA ILE A 381 -12.80 -4.83 4.60
C ILE A 381 -13.99 -5.57 3.96
N GLY A 382 -14.84 -4.87 3.21
CA GLY A 382 -15.94 -5.46 2.46
C GLY A 382 -17.22 -5.69 3.25
N SER A 383 -18.28 -6.03 2.53
CA SER A 383 -19.57 -6.42 3.08
C SER A 383 -19.54 -7.86 3.61
N PRO A 384 -20.38 -8.23 4.59
CA PRO A 384 -21.49 -7.45 5.17
C PRO A 384 -21.09 -6.57 6.35
N VAL A 385 -19.81 -6.52 6.75
CA VAL A 385 -19.38 -5.61 7.82
C VAL A 385 -19.51 -4.17 7.37
N ASN A 386 -19.00 -3.80 6.20
CA ASN A 386 -19.31 -2.50 5.60
C ASN A 386 -20.62 -2.54 4.79
N GLY A 387 -21.44 -1.52 4.95
CA GLY A 387 -22.72 -1.32 4.29
C GLY A 387 -23.01 0.17 4.01
N PRO A 388 -24.27 0.52 3.73
CA PRO A 388 -24.62 1.90 3.33
C PRO A 388 -24.57 2.93 4.48
N MET A 389 -24.55 2.50 5.74
CA MET A 389 -24.65 3.39 6.90
C MET A 389 -23.27 3.57 7.56
N ASP A 390 -23.21 4.05 8.80
CA ASP A 390 -21.94 4.10 9.54
C ASP A 390 -21.61 2.71 10.09
N ASP A 391 -20.38 2.27 9.86
CA ASP A 391 -19.78 1.04 10.36
C ASP A 391 -18.45 1.37 11.03
N PHE A 392 -18.34 1.10 12.34
CA PHE A 392 -17.24 1.60 13.15
C PHE A 392 -16.97 0.75 14.39
N ALA A 393 -15.93 1.12 15.16
CA ALA A 393 -15.52 0.42 16.39
C ALA A 393 -15.35 -1.10 16.21
N PHE A 394 -14.63 -1.48 15.14
CA PHE A 394 -14.34 -2.87 14.82
C PHE A 394 -13.28 -3.45 15.74
N ILE A 395 -13.55 -4.61 16.33
CA ILE A 395 -12.59 -5.42 17.08
C ILE A 395 -12.66 -6.88 16.62
N ILE A 396 -11.53 -7.58 16.55
CA ILE A 396 -11.45 -8.99 16.17
C ILE A 396 -10.44 -9.73 17.04
N ASP A 397 -10.76 -10.96 17.45
CA ASP A 397 -9.87 -11.86 18.16
C ASP A 397 -9.06 -12.75 17.20
N GLU A 398 -8.07 -13.48 17.73
CA GLU A 398 -7.23 -14.38 16.93
C GLU A 398 -8.00 -15.55 16.27
N LYS A 399 -9.23 -15.83 16.74
CA LYS A 399 -10.10 -16.89 16.22
C LYS A 399 -11.05 -16.36 15.13
N GLY A 400 -10.90 -15.10 14.72
CA GLY A 400 -11.73 -14.47 13.71
C GLY A 400 -13.12 -14.07 14.22
N LYS A 401 -13.33 -13.97 15.53
CA LYS A 401 -14.60 -13.54 16.12
C LYS A 401 -14.48 -12.12 16.64
N GLY A 402 -15.52 -11.33 16.50
CA GLY A 402 -15.44 -9.94 16.85
C GLY A 402 -16.76 -9.22 16.88
N PHE A 403 -16.65 -7.91 17.04
CA PHE A 403 -17.78 -7.00 17.13
C PHE A 403 -17.49 -5.72 16.35
N PHE A 404 -18.55 -5.09 15.85
CA PHE A 404 -18.51 -3.73 15.32
C PHE A 404 -19.84 -3.04 15.65
N SER A 405 -19.85 -1.71 15.51
CA SER A 405 -21.03 -0.87 15.76
C SER A 405 -21.57 -0.34 14.44
N SER A 406 -22.89 -0.25 14.31
CA SER A 406 -23.51 0.29 13.12
C SER A 406 -24.91 0.84 13.39
N ASN A 407 -25.29 1.88 12.63
CA ASN A 407 -26.65 2.44 12.60
C ASN A 407 -27.43 1.95 11.36
N ARG A 408 -27.08 0.76 10.85
CA ARG A 408 -27.76 0.12 9.72
C ARG A 408 -29.25 -0.14 9.98
N VAL A 409 -30.01 -0.18 8.89
CA VAL A 409 -31.44 -0.51 8.92
C VAL A 409 -31.64 -1.94 9.43
N GLY A 410 -32.68 -2.13 10.26
CA GLY A 410 -32.99 -3.42 10.88
C GLY A 410 -32.38 -3.62 12.27
N GLY A 411 -31.59 -2.65 12.74
CA GLY A 411 -31.19 -2.52 14.14
C GLY A 411 -32.36 -2.28 15.10
N LYS A 412 -32.12 -2.48 16.41
CA LYS A 412 -33.07 -2.19 17.49
C LYS A 412 -32.94 -0.76 18.01
N GLY A 413 -31.74 -0.20 17.93
CA GLY A 413 -31.32 1.05 18.53
C GLY A 413 -31.06 2.16 17.52
N LEU A 414 -30.22 3.11 17.92
CA LEU A 414 -29.69 4.12 16.99
C LEU A 414 -28.40 3.60 16.37
N ASP A 415 -27.40 3.37 17.22
CA ASP A 415 -26.24 2.55 16.93
C ASP A 415 -26.45 1.24 17.68
N ASP A 416 -26.14 0.14 17.01
CA ASP A 416 -26.27 -1.22 17.53
C ASP A 416 -24.94 -1.96 17.38
N ILE A 417 -24.69 -2.89 18.30
CA ILE A 417 -23.54 -3.78 18.23
C ILE A 417 -23.90 -5.03 17.41
N TYR A 418 -23.03 -5.38 16.49
CA TYR A 418 -23.12 -6.60 15.68
C TYR A 418 -21.91 -7.47 15.99
N SER A 419 -22.14 -8.75 16.24
CA SER A 419 -21.06 -9.73 16.27
C SER A 419 -20.80 -10.27 14.88
N PHE A 420 -19.60 -10.80 14.67
CA PHE A 420 -19.25 -11.47 13.43
C PHE A 420 -18.31 -12.65 13.61
N ILE A 421 -18.33 -13.53 12.61
CA ILE A 421 -17.36 -14.61 12.42
C ILE A 421 -16.71 -14.42 11.04
N GLU A 422 -15.39 -14.25 11.03
CA GLU A 422 -14.56 -14.21 9.83
C GLU A 422 -14.40 -15.63 9.27
N LYS A 423 -14.91 -15.85 8.06
CA LYS A 423 -14.84 -17.13 7.33
C LYS A 423 -13.52 -17.30 6.59
N SER A 424 -12.89 -16.21 6.20
CA SER A 424 -11.58 -16.21 5.55
C SER A 424 -10.78 -14.95 5.90
N PRO A 425 -9.47 -15.07 6.14
CA PRO A 425 -8.65 -13.97 6.61
C PRO A 425 -8.49 -12.87 5.55
N LEU A 426 -8.22 -11.65 6.02
CA LEU A 426 -8.01 -10.50 5.13
C LEU A 426 -6.67 -10.63 4.43
N ASN A 427 -6.69 -10.56 3.10
CA ASN A 427 -5.46 -10.54 2.33
C ASN A 427 -4.94 -9.10 2.21
N LEU A 428 -3.94 -8.75 3.02
CA LEU A 428 -3.25 -7.47 2.97
C LEU A 428 -2.03 -7.47 2.05
N GLU A 429 -1.69 -8.61 1.43
CA GLU A 429 -0.50 -8.74 0.59
C GLU A 429 -0.61 -7.88 -0.67
N ILE A 430 0.34 -6.95 -0.83
CA ILE A 430 0.44 -6.11 -2.00
C ILE A 430 0.88 -6.95 -3.19
N GLN A 431 0.16 -6.83 -4.30
CA GLN A 431 0.54 -7.46 -5.57
C GLN A 431 1.22 -6.42 -6.48
N HIS A 432 2.28 -6.85 -7.15
CA HIS A 432 3.09 -6.05 -8.07
C HIS A 432 3.23 -6.80 -9.41
N GLU A 433 3.24 -6.08 -10.53
CA GLU A 433 3.46 -6.67 -11.84
C GLU A 433 4.98 -6.75 -12.11
N LEU A 434 5.48 -7.92 -12.48
CA LEU A 434 6.87 -8.11 -12.91
C LEU A 434 6.87 -8.60 -14.35
N SER A 435 7.48 -7.84 -15.24
CA SER A 435 7.52 -8.17 -16.66
C SER A 435 8.86 -7.83 -17.27
N GLY A 436 9.12 -8.31 -18.47
CA GLY A 436 10.30 -7.93 -19.22
C GLY A 436 10.30 -8.53 -20.61
N VAL A 437 11.40 -8.31 -21.33
CA VAL A 437 11.62 -8.90 -22.65
C VAL A 437 12.87 -9.77 -22.58
N VAL A 438 12.79 -10.96 -23.19
CA VAL A 438 13.92 -11.87 -23.38
C VAL A 438 14.56 -11.58 -24.73
N THR A 439 15.86 -11.28 -24.74
CA THR A 439 16.62 -10.88 -25.94
C THR A 439 17.93 -11.65 -26.06
N ASN A 440 18.44 -11.71 -27.28
CA ASN A 440 19.79 -12.18 -27.57
C ASN A 440 20.81 -11.13 -27.12
N SER A 441 21.80 -11.52 -26.32
CA SER A 441 22.81 -10.59 -25.78
C SER A 441 23.73 -9.98 -26.84
N GLU A 442 23.90 -10.62 -27.99
CA GLU A 442 24.77 -10.17 -29.08
C GLU A 442 24.00 -9.36 -30.12
N THR A 443 22.82 -9.84 -30.55
CA THR A 443 22.05 -9.22 -31.64
C THR A 443 20.97 -8.26 -31.16
N SER A 444 20.63 -8.28 -29.86
CA SER A 444 19.46 -7.59 -29.28
C SER A 444 18.11 -8.03 -29.86
N GLU A 445 18.07 -9.07 -30.68
CA GLU A 445 16.83 -9.64 -31.21
C GLU A 445 16.03 -10.30 -30.09
N VAL A 446 14.71 -10.22 -30.16
CA VAL A 446 13.82 -10.86 -29.18
C VAL A 446 13.89 -12.39 -29.31
N ILE A 447 13.65 -13.10 -28.20
CA ILE A 447 13.63 -14.57 -28.16
C ILE A 447 12.21 -15.04 -27.80
N PRO A 448 11.35 -15.27 -28.80
CA PRO A 448 10.03 -15.83 -28.59
C PRO A 448 10.05 -17.25 -28.03
N GLY A 449 9.02 -17.58 -27.26
CA GLY A 449 8.83 -18.92 -26.73
C GLY A 449 9.92 -19.35 -25.74
N ALA A 450 10.62 -18.40 -25.12
CA ALA A 450 11.50 -18.66 -23.98
C ALA A 450 10.65 -18.94 -22.73
N THR A 451 10.98 -19.99 -21.99
CA THR A 451 10.34 -20.27 -20.70
C THR A 451 10.95 -19.36 -19.65
N VAL A 452 10.12 -18.58 -18.95
CA VAL A 452 10.54 -17.69 -17.87
C VAL A 452 9.92 -18.17 -16.56
N THR A 453 10.77 -18.49 -15.59
CA THR A 453 10.36 -19.01 -14.28
C THR A 453 10.74 -18.03 -13.18
N LEU A 454 9.80 -17.74 -12.29
CA LEU A 454 9.96 -16.89 -11.11
C LEU A 454 10.18 -17.77 -9.88
N TYR A 455 11.25 -17.48 -9.14
CA TYR A 455 11.62 -18.18 -7.90
C TYR A 455 11.66 -17.21 -6.72
N ASP A 456 11.28 -17.69 -5.53
CA ASP A 456 11.52 -16.96 -4.27
C ASP A 456 12.99 -16.99 -3.84
N GLU A 457 13.32 -16.36 -2.70
CA GLU A 457 14.69 -16.36 -2.15
C GLU A 457 15.23 -17.75 -1.80
N LYS A 458 14.35 -18.74 -1.61
CA LYS A 458 14.70 -20.13 -1.29
C LYS A 458 14.73 -21.02 -2.55
N PHE A 459 14.63 -20.42 -3.73
CA PHE A 459 14.56 -21.10 -5.02
C PHE A 459 13.35 -22.03 -5.20
N ASN A 460 12.24 -21.77 -4.50
CA ASN A 460 10.96 -22.42 -4.79
C ASN A 460 10.30 -21.74 -5.98
N GLU A 461 9.74 -22.54 -6.91
CA GLU A 461 9.02 -22.02 -8.07
C GLU A 461 7.71 -21.35 -7.62
N ILE A 462 7.56 -20.06 -7.95
CA ILE A 462 6.36 -19.25 -7.68
C ILE A 462 5.44 -19.20 -8.89
N GLY A 463 6.03 -19.20 -10.10
CA GLY A 463 5.27 -19.18 -11.34
C GLY A 463 6.16 -19.38 -12.55
N LYS A 464 5.54 -19.78 -13.66
CA LYS A 464 6.19 -20.02 -14.94
C LYS A 464 5.32 -19.49 -16.06
N VAL A 465 5.94 -18.76 -17.00
CA VAL A 465 5.28 -18.19 -18.18
C VAL A 465 6.13 -18.45 -19.42
N ILE A 466 5.53 -18.34 -20.58
CA ILE A 466 6.21 -18.43 -21.87
C ILE A 466 6.23 -17.04 -22.49
N ALA A 467 7.41 -16.58 -22.93
CA ALA A 467 7.57 -15.31 -23.61
C ALA A 467 6.84 -15.32 -24.96
N ASP A 468 6.11 -14.25 -25.27
CA ASP A 468 5.32 -14.14 -26.50
C ASP A 468 6.18 -13.93 -27.76
N GLU A 469 5.53 -13.67 -28.91
CA GLU A 469 6.19 -13.39 -30.20
C GLU A 469 7.11 -12.16 -30.19
N LYS A 470 6.98 -11.29 -29.19
CA LYS A 470 7.85 -10.13 -28.97
C LYS A 470 8.90 -10.40 -27.89
N GLY A 471 9.05 -11.67 -27.47
CA GLY A 471 9.91 -12.06 -26.35
C GLY A 471 9.43 -11.53 -25.00
N PHE A 472 8.20 -11.00 -24.90
CA PHE A 472 7.69 -10.38 -23.69
C PHE A 472 7.12 -11.43 -22.73
N TYR A 473 7.47 -11.32 -21.45
CA TYR A 473 6.94 -12.16 -20.37
C TYR A 473 6.32 -11.29 -19.27
N ASP A 474 5.34 -11.84 -18.55
CA ASP A 474 4.57 -11.07 -17.58
C ASP A 474 4.03 -11.94 -16.42
N PHE A 475 4.50 -11.66 -15.22
CA PHE A 475 3.93 -12.11 -13.96
C PHE A 475 3.02 -11.03 -13.39
N LYS A 476 1.71 -11.18 -13.65
CA LYS A 476 0.67 -10.21 -13.28
C LYS A 476 0.55 -9.93 -11.78
N LYS A 477 0.93 -10.90 -10.93
CA LYS A 477 0.77 -10.85 -9.48
C LYS A 477 1.98 -11.47 -8.80
N VAL A 478 2.88 -10.61 -8.35
CA VAL A 478 4.04 -10.97 -7.53
C VAL A 478 3.92 -10.27 -6.19
N PRO A 479 4.03 -10.99 -5.06
CA PRO A 479 4.02 -10.36 -3.75
C PRO A 479 5.12 -9.29 -3.63
N ALA A 480 4.71 -8.11 -3.19
CA ALA A 480 5.60 -6.95 -3.11
C ALA A 480 6.54 -7.01 -1.90
N GLY A 481 7.60 -6.20 -1.92
CA GLY A 481 8.52 -6.05 -0.79
C GLY A 481 9.49 -7.22 -0.57
N LYS A 482 9.58 -8.15 -1.52
CA LYS A 482 10.41 -9.36 -1.46
C LYS A 482 11.40 -9.41 -2.61
N LYS A 483 12.50 -10.15 -2.43
CA LYS A 483 13.45 -10.47 -3.50
C LYS A 483 13.06 -11.77 -4.19
N TYR A 484 13.29 -11.82 -5.50
CA TYR A 484 13.02 -12.96 -6.35
C TYR A 484 14.18 -13.21 -7.31
N TYR A 485 14.18 -14.37 -7.94
CA TYR A 485 15.06 -14.72 -9.05
C TYR A 485 14.23 -15.08 -10.27
N VAL A 486 14.56 -14.49 -11.42
CA VAL A 486 13.88 -14.77 -12.69
C VAL A 486 14.85 -15.50 -13.60
N ARG A 487 14.47 -16.70 -14.03
CA ARG A 487 15.26 -17.55 -14.90
C ARG A 487 14.61 -17.65 -16.28
N ALA A 488 15.39 -17.40 -17.34
CA ALA A 488 14.97 -17.58 -18.72
C ALA A 488 15.71 -18.76 -19.37
N GLU A 489 14.96 -19.61 -20.07
CA GLU A 489 15.46 -20.84 -20.69
C GLU A 489 14.90 -21.01 -22.11
N LYS A 490 15.78 -21.36 -23.05
CA LYS A 490 15.44 -21.72 -24.43
C LYS A 490 16.48 -22.71 -24.96
N GLU A 491 16.06 -23.68 -25.76
CA GLU A 491 16.90 -24.82 -26.21
C GLU A 491 18.28 -24.39 -26.73
N ASP A 492 18.33 -23.43 -27.66
CA ASP A 492 19.56 -22.96 -28.31
C ASP A 492 20.31 -21.85 -27.55
N TYR A 493 19.83 -21.45 -26.37
CA TYR A 493 20.37 -20.34 -25.59
C TYR A 493 20.83 -20.79 -24.21
N GLU A 494 21.81 -20.08 -23.66
CA GLU A 494 22.27 -20.28 -22.30
C GLU A 494 21.15 -19.96 -21.29
N THR A 495 21.09 -20.71 -20.19
CA THR A 495 20.16 -20.39 -19.10
C THR A 495 20.66 -19.13 -18.38
N LYS A 496 19.82 -18.10 -18.31
CA LYS A 496 20.13 -16.85 -17.62
C LYS A 496 19.23 -16.68 -16.41
N GLU A 497 19.82 -16.33 -15.27
CA GLU A 497 19.09 -15.99 -14.05
C GLU A 497 19.44 -14.57 -13.60
N LYS A 498 18.43 -13.78 -13.23
CA LYS A 498 18.61 -12.42 -12.69
C LYS A 498 17.84 -12.25 -11.38
N PRO A 499 18.47 -11.69 -10.32
CA PRO A 499 17.75 -11.30 -9.13
C PRO A 499 16.92 -10.03 -9.38
N VAL A 500 15.80 -9.88 -8.68
CA VAL A 500 14.98 -8.66 -8.68
C VAL A 500 14.40 -8.41 -7.30
N ASN A 501 14.48 -7.17 -6.83
CA ASN A 501 13.79 -6.73 -5.61
C ASN A 501 12.49 -6.05 -6.02
N ILE A 502 11.35 -6.58 -5.58
CA ILE A 502 10.05 -5.99 -5.85
C ILE A 502 9.77 -4.91 -4.80
N PRO A 503 9.54 -3.64 -5.20
CA PRO A 503 9.22 -2.57 -4.26
C PRO A 503 7.99 -2.91 -3.41
N ASN A 504 7.95 -2.52 -2.13
CA ASN A 504 6.78 -2.74 -1.26
C ASN A 504 5.62 -1.76 -1.55
N LYS A 505 5.13 -1.77 -2.79
CA LYS A 505 4.03 -0.94 -3.28
C LYS A 505 3.40 -1.58 -4.51
N THR A 506 2.18 -1.20 -4.85
CA THR A 506 1.59 -1.56 -6.14
C THR A 506 2.38 -0.90 -7.29
N GLY A 507 2.34 -1.51 -8.47
CA GLY A 507 3.01 -0.98 -9.65
C GLY A 507 3.57 -2.07 -10.54
N LYS A 508 4.55 -1.67 -11.36
CA LYS A 508 5.18 -2.53 -12.34
C LYS A 508 6.70 -2.40 -12.28
N THR A 509 7.39 -3.54 -12.29
CA THR A 509 8.84 -3.65 -12.42
C THR A 509 9.16 -4.25 -13.79
N ASN A 510 10.04 -3.59 -14.54
CA ASN A 510 10.55 -4.09 -15.81
C ASN A 510 11.94 -4.73 -15.61
N LEU A 511 12.10 -5.99 -15.99
CA LEU A 511 13.33 -6.76 -15.87
C LEU A 511 13.69 -7.41 -17.23
N PRO A 512 14.44 -6.71 -18.10
CA PRO A 512 14.90 -7.32 -19.34
C PRO A 512 15.96 -8.41 -19.06
N ILE A 513 15.86 -9.52 -19.79
CA ILE A 513 16.80 -10.65 -19.68
C ILE A 513 17.45 -10.86 -21.05
N ASP A 514 18.77 -10.79 -21.07
CA ASP A 514 19.61 -11.02 -22.23
C ASP A 514 20.35 -12.36 -22.07
N THR A 515 20.31 -13.21 -23.09
CA THR A 515 20.98 -14.52 -23.11
C THR A 515 21.74 -14.76 -24.42
N ALA A 516 22.87 -15.46 -24.34
CA ALA A 516 23.71 -15.80 -25.47
C ALA A 516 23.29 -17.14 -26.09
N LYS A 517 23.47 -17.30 -27.41
CA LYS A 517 23.31 -18.60 -28.07
C LYS A 517 24.41 -19.56 -27.58
N LYS A 518 24.06 -20.82 -27.35
CA LYS A 518 25.01 -21.87 -26.94
C LYS A 518 26.07 -22.18 -28.01
N VAL A 519 25.73 -21.96 -29.28
CA VAL A 519 26.62 -22.23 -30.41
C VAL A 519 26.96 -20.91 -31.10
N ARG A 520 28.24 -20.52 -31.06
CA ARG A 520 28.79 -19.43 -31.87
C ARG A 520 28.87 -19.88 -33.33
N GLU A 521 28.39 -19.07 -34.27
CA GLU A 521 28.40 -19.40 -35.69
C GLU A 521 29.85 -19.38 -36.23
N ILE A 522 30.37 -20.54 -36.66
CA ILE A 522 31.73 -20.67 -37.20
C ILE A 522 31.66 -20.54 -38.73
N LYS A 523 32.28 -19.50 -39.29
CA LYS A 523 32.33 -19.26 -40.75
C LYS A 523 33.65 -19.76 -41.34
N GLU A 524 33.59 -20.42 -42.49
CA GLU A 524 34.77 -20.74 -43.30
C GLU A 524 35.58 -19.47 -43.62
N GLY A 525 36.91 -19.58 -43.58
CA GLY A 525 37.86 -18.47 -43.74
C GLY A 525 38.21 -17.74 -42.44
N SER A 526 37.52 -18.02 -41.33
CA SER A 526 37.81 -17.41 -40.03
C SER A 526 39.01 -18.06 -39.34
N ASP A 527 39.69 -17.30 -38.47
CA ASP A 527 40.77 -17.81 -37.61
C ASP A 527 40.20 -18.37 -36.31
N LEU A 528 40.40 -19.67 -36.10
CA LEU A 528 39.89 -20.43 -34.95
C LEU A 528 40.38 -19.84 -33.63
N ALA A 529 41.62 -19.35 -33.58
CA ALA A 529 42.16 -18.76 -32.35
C ALA A 529 41.40 -17.48 -31.95
N LYS A 530 40.92 -16.70 -32.93
CA LYS A 530 40.16 -15.46 -32.67
C LYS A 530 38.72 -15.74 -32.22
N ILE A 531 38.05 -16.74 -32.81
CA ILE A 531 36.65 -17.09 -32.47
C ILE A 531 36.53 -17.55 -31.00
N PHE A 532 37.51 -18.31 -30.54
CA PHE A 532 37.53 -18.94 -29.22
C PHE A 532 38.46 -18.23 -28.22
N GLU A 533 38.96 -17.03 -28.56
CA GLU A 533 39.83 -16.22 -27.69
C GLU A 533 41.07 -17.00 -27.18
N ILE A 534 41.62 -17.87 -28.01
CA ILE A 534 42.83 -18.66 -27.72
C ILE A 534 44.05 -17.78 -27.95
N LYS A 535 45.02 -17.83 -27.04
CA LYS A 535 46.24 -16.99 -27.18
C LYS A 535 47.01 -17.42 -28.42
N ILE A 536 47.54 -16.44 -29.15
CA ILE A 536 48.32 -16.68 -30.36
C ILE A 536 49.54 -17.55 -30.05
N ILE A 537 49.78 -18.53 -30.92
CA ILE A 537 50.91 -19.45 -30.79
C ILE A 537 52.15 -18.79 -31.38
N TYR A 538 53.12 -18.51 -30.51
CA TYR A 538 54.36 -17.85 -30.85
C TYR A 538 55.55 -18.82 -30.88
N PHE A 539 56.56 -18.48 -31.70
CA PHE A 539 57.82 -19.21 -31.78
C PHE A 539 59.00 -18.36 -31.34
N ASP A 540 59.99 -19.00 -30.73
CA ASP A 540 61.29 -18.38 -30.46
C ASP A 540 62.00 -17.99 -31.76
N LEU A 541 62.93 -17.04 -31.67
CA LEU A 541 63.80 -16.67 -32.77
C LEU A 541 64.53 -17.91 -33.33
N ASP A 542 64.50 -18.04 -34.65
CA ASP A 542 65.17 -19.08 -35.42
C ASP A 542 64.77 -20.55 -35.12
N LYS A 543 63.68 -20.74 -34.36
CA LYS A 543 63.24 -22.06 -33.89
C LYS A 543 61.88 -22.43 -34.46
N SER A 544 61.66 -23.73 -34.64
CA SER A 544 60.38 -24.31 -35.10
C SER A 544 59.71 -25.25 -34.11
N PHE A 545 60.34 -25.54 -32.96
CA PHE A 545 59.73 -26.41 -31.96
C PHE A 545 58.55 -25.72 -31.27
N ILE A 546 57.54 -26.51 -30.90
CA ILE A 546 56.41 -26.04 -30.10
C ILE A 546 56.89 -25.82 -28.66
N ARG A 547 56.80 -24.58 -28.18
CA ARG A 547 57.10 -24.23 -26.79
C ARG A 547 56.07 -24.84 -25.82
N SER A 548 56.42 -24.96 -24.55
CA SER A 548 55.53 -25.52 -23.52
C SER A 548 54.27 -24.68 -23.31
N ASP A 549 54.37 -23.35 -23.38
CA ASP A 549 53.22 -22.43 -23.35
C ASP A 549 52.36 -22.52 -24.62
N ALA A 550 52.99 -22.60 -25.79
CA ALA A 550 52.31 -22.83 -27.06
C ALA A 550 51.53 -24.16 -27.09
N ALA A 551 52.04 -25.22 -26.46
CA ALA A 551 51.36 -26.52 -26.39
C ALA A 551 50.04 -26.45 -25.60
N VAL A 552 49.95 -25.61 -24.56
CA VAL A 552 48.72 -25.39 -23.78
C VAL A 552 47.63 -24.75 -24.65
N GLU A 553 48.00 -23.76 -25.46
CA GLU A 553 47.07 -23.08 -26.36
C GLU A 553 46.69 -23.97 -27.55
N LEU A 554 47.63 -24.76 -28.06
CA LEU A 554 47.38 -25.73 -29.14
C LEU A 554 46.45 -26.88 -28.69
N ALA A 555 46.46 -27.23 -27.40
CA ALA A 555 45.51 -28.18 -26.83
C ALA A 555 44.05 -27.65 -26.86
N LYS A 556 43.83 -26.33 -26.76
CA LYS A 556 42.50 -25.75 -26.90
C LYS A 556 41.99 -25.86 -28.34
N ILE A 557 42.86 -25.61 -29.32
CA ILE A 557 42.58 -25.81 -30.74
C ILE A 557 42.21 -27.29 -31.02
N LEU A 558 42.96 -28.23 -30.43
CA LEU A 558 42.69 -29.66 -30.51
C LEU A 558 41.28 -30.01 -30.02
N GLU A 559 40.86 -29.52 -28.85
CA GLU A 559 39.53 -29.82 -28.30
C GLU A 559 38.40 -29.26 -29.17
N VAL A 560 38.56 -28.05 -29.71
CA VAL A 560 37.59 -27.49 -30.66
C VAL A 560 37.50 -28.38 -31.91
N MET A 561 38.63 -28.82 -32.49
CA MET A 561 38.62 -29.72 -33.64
C MET A 561 38.04 -31.11 -33.33
N LYS A 562 38.10 -31.59 -32.09
CA LYS A 562 37.40 -32.82 -31.67
C LYS A 562 35.89 -32.61 -31.56
N GLN A 563 35.45 -31.46 -31.07
CA GLN A 563 34.04 -31.10 -30.96
C GLN A 563 33.36 -30.94 -32.34
N TYR A 564 34.12 -30.57 -33.37
CA TYR A 564 33.65 -30.45 -34.76
C TYR A 564 34.38 -31.44 -35.68
N PRO A 565 33.95 -32.72 -35.78
CA PRO A 565 34.71 -33.78 -36.47
C PRO A 565 34.91 -33.57 -37.98
N SER A 566 34.05 -32.79 -38.63
CA SER A 566 34.13 -32.46 -40.07
C SER A 566 35.03 -31.24 -40.36
N MET A 567 35.38 -30.45 -39.34
CA MET A 567 36.17 -29.23 -39.48
C MET A 567 37.56 -29.55 -40.04
N LYS A 568 37.96 -28.78 -41.05
CA LYS A 568 39.31 -28.77 -41.63
C LYS A 568 39.98 -27.43 -41.40
N VAL A 569 41.26 -27.47 -41.01
CA VAL A 569 42.02 -26.28 -40.62
C VAL A 569 43.32 -26.19 -41.43
N ASP A 570 43.61 -25.01 -41.96
CA ASP A 570 44.86 -24.63 -42.61
C ASP A 570 45.76 -23.86 -41.63
N VAL A 571 46.88 -24.47 -41.25
CA VAL A 571 47.86 -23.89 -40.34
C VAL A 571 48.82 -23.02 -41.13
N ARG A 572 48.75 -21.70 -40.91
CA ARG A 572 49.62 -20.72 -41.57
C ARG A 572 50.65 -20.24 -40.58
N SER A 573 51.93 -20.39 -40.91
CA SER A 573 53.01 -19.96 -40.03
C SER A 573 53.84 -18.87 -40.65
N HIS A 574 54.34 -17.97 -39.81
CA HIS A 574 55.02 -16.74 -40.20
C HIS A 574 56.34 -16.58 -39.45
N THR A 575 57.22 -15.74 -39.99
CA THR A 575 58.49 -15.34 -39.38
C THR A 575 58.52 -13.81 -39.21
N ASP A 576 59.45 -13.33 -38.39
CA ASP A 576 59.89 -11.94 -38.51
C ASP A 576 60.83 -11.79 -39.72
N CYS A 577 61.28 -10.58 -40.01
CA CYS A 577 62.00 -10.27 -41.24
C CYS A 577 63.53 -10.29 -41.16
N ARG A 578 64.11 -10.74 -40.03
CA ARG A 578 65.55 -10.53 -39.76
C ARG A 578 66.47 -11.51 -40.50
N GLN A 579 65.93 -12.33 -41.40
CA GLN A 579 66.63 -13.34 -42.18
C GLN A 579 66.18 -13.25 -43.62
N THR A 580 66.99 -13.78 -44.55
CA THR A 580 66.63 -13.74 -45.97
C THR A 580 65.25 -14.36 -46.23
N ALA A 581 64.50 -13.80 -47.18
CA ALA A 581 63.20 -14.34 -47.60
C ALA A 581 63.20 -15.86 -47.86
N SER A 582 64.25 -16.39 -48.49
CA SER A 582 64.42 -17.83 -48.74
C SER A 582 64.54 -18.64 -47.45
N TYR A 583 65.27 -18.11 -46.46
CA TYR A 583 65.42 -18.74 -45.15
C TYR A 583 64.10 -18.72 -44.38
N ASN A 584 63.44 -17.55 -44.34
CA ASN A 584 62.19 -17.32 -43.64
C ASN A 584 61.04 -18.17 -44.21
N ALA A 585 60.99 -18.35 -45.53
CA ALA A 585 60.08 -19.29 -46.17
C ALA A 585 60.29 -20.73 -45.68
N LYS A 586 61.54 -21.20 -45.60
CA LYS A 586 61.86 -22.55 -45.08
C LYS A 586 61.56 -22.69 -43.58
N LEU A 587 61.84 -21.66 -42.77
CA LEU A 587 61.61 -21.68 -41.33
C LEU A 587 60.11 -21.69 -40.98
N SER A 588 59.33 -20.82 -41.61
CA SER A 588 57.87 -20.82 -41.46
C SER A 588 57.23 -22.14 -41.91
N ASP A 589 57.73 -22.76 -42.99
CA ASP A 589 57.22 -24.05 -43.45
C ASP A 589 57.52 -25.18 -42.45
N ARG A 590 58.71 -25.19 -41.84
CA ARG A 590 59.00 -26.08 -40.71
C ARG A 590 58.05 -25.85 -39.54
N ARG A 591 57.79 -24.60 -39.16
CA ARG A 591 56.83 -24.26 -38.07
C ARG A 591 55.44 -24.81 -38.36
N ALA A 592 54.92 -24.61 -39.56
CA ALA A 592 53.61 -25.13 -39.94
C ALA A 592 53.58 -26.66 -39.85
N LYS A 593 54.62 -27.34 -40.33
CA LYS A 593 54.75 -28.81 -40.26
C LYS A 593 54.85 -29.33 -38.83
N GLU A 594 55.59 -28.66 -37.95
CA GLU A 594 55.70 -29.03 -36.53
C GLU A 594 54.36 -28.87 -35.81
N THR A 595 53.63 -27.77 -36.06
CA THR A 595 52.29 -27.57 -35.50
C THR A 595 51.29 -28.64 -35.98
N VAL A 596 51.31 -28.96 -37.28
CA VAL A 596 50.47 -30.04 -37.84
C VAL A 596 50.86 -31.39 -37.25
N ALA A 597 52.15 -31.71 -37.18
CA ALA A 597 52.64 -32.96 -36.61
C ALA A 597 52.23 -33.11 -35.14
N TRP A 598 52.26 -32.02 -34.37
CA TRP A 598 51.79 -32.01 -33.00
C TRP A 598 50.29 -32.31 -32.91
N LEU A 599 49.44 -31.67 -33.72
CA LEU A 599 47.99 -31.91 -33.72
C LEU A 599 47.65 -33.35 -34.15
N VAL A 600 48.35 -33.89 -35.15
CA VAL A 600 48.19 -35.28 -35.61
C VAL A 600 48.59 -36.27 -34.51
N LYS A 601 49.74 -36.05 -33.88
CA LYS A 601 50.22 -36.87 -32.76
C LYS A 601 49.23 -36.90 -31.59
N ASN A 602 48.47 -35.82 -31.39
CA ASN A 602 47.50 -35.68 -30.30
C ASN A 602 46.04 -36.01 -30.71
N GLY A 603 45.82 -36.60 -31.89
CA GLY A 603 44.55 -37.27 -32.22
C GLY A 603 43.71 -36.63 -33.33
N ILE A 604 44.21 -35.64 -34.08
CA ILE A 604 43.53 -35.13 -35.27
C ILE A 604 43.96 -35.91 -36.51
N ALA A 605 43.00 -36.35 -37.32
CA ALA A 605 43.29 -37.05 -38.57
C ALA A 605 44.02 -36.13 -39.58
N LYS A 606 45.05 -36.65 -40.24
CA LYS A 606 45.97 -35.85 -41.08
C LYS A 606 45.26 -35.14 -42.24
N GLU A 607 44.23 -35.75 -42.80
CA GLU A 607 43.40 -35.24 -43.89
C GLU A 607 42.54 -34.02 -43.51
N ARG A 608 42.47 -33.70 -42.22
CA ARG A 608 41.78 -32.52 -41.68
C ARG A 608 42.69 -31.30 -41.52
N LEU A 609 44.00 -31.47 -41.76
CA LEU A 609 45.01 -30.45 -41.52
C LEU A 609 45.83 -30.20 -42.78
N THR A 610 45.97 -28.93 -43.16
CA THR A 610 46.99 -28.47 -44.09
C THR A 610 47.94 -27.52 -43.37
N GLY A 611 49.16 -27.35 -43.89
CA GLY A 611 50.14 -26.46 -43.30
C GLY A 611 51.00 -25.82 -44.36
N ARG A 612 51.19 -24.49 -44.28
CA ARG A 612 52.06 -23.73 -45.18
C ARG A 612 52.80 -22.62 -44.44
N GLY A 613 54.09 -22.47 -44.75
CA GLY A 613 54.89 -21.32 -44.35
C GLY A 613 54.71 -20.13 -45.30
N TYR A 614 54.55 -18.93 -44.75
CA TYR A 614 54.45 -17.67 -45.50
C TYR A 614 55.68 -16.76 -45.32
N GLY A 615 56.68 -17.24 -44.58
CA GLY A 615 57.87 -16.46 -44.22
C GLY A 615 57.48 -15.11 -43.61
N GLU A 616 58.15 -14.07 -44.08
CA GLU A 616 57.93 -12.68 -43.68
C GLU A 616 56.94 -11.93 -44.59
N SER A 617 56.31 -12.60 -45.56
CA SER A 617 55.50 -11.91 -46.59
C SER A 617 54.17 -11.34 -46.06
N GLN A 618 53.82 -11.64 -44.81
CA GLN A 618 52.58 -11.24 -44.14
C GLN A 618 52.88 -10.84 -42.69
N LEU A 619 53.61 -9.74 -42.51
CA LEU A 619 53.83 -9.14 -41.19
C LEU A 619 52.52 -8.53 -40.66
N VAL A 620 52.31 -8.56 -39.35
CA VAL A 620 51.15 -7.94 -38.67
C VAL A 620 51.42 -6.51 -38.20
N ASN A 621 52.63 -6.01 -38.44
CA ASN A 621 53.09 -4.69 -38.08
C ASN A 621 54.09 -4.18 -39.13
N ASP A 622 54.44 -2.89 -39.01
CA ASP A 622 55.35 -2.21 -39.94
C ASP A 622 56.83 -2.47 -39.59
N CYS A 623 57.21 -3.74 -39.52
CA CYS A 623 58.55 -4.15 -39.13
C CYS A 623 59.44 -4.60 -40.29
N GLY A 624 59.03 -4.41 -41.55
CA GLY A 624 59.74 -4.94 -42.74
C GLY A 624 61.25 -4.63 -42.74
N CYS A 625 62.05 -5.60 -43.17
CA CYS A 625 63.51 -5.50 -43.13
C CYS A 625 64.17 -5.43 -44.52
N GLU A 626 63.43 -5.68 -45.60
CA GLU A 626 63.97 -5.66 -46.97
C GLU A 626 64.32 -4.22 -47.41
N PRO A 627 65.44 -4.01 -48.15
CA PRO A 627 66.38 -5.02 -48.66
C PRO A 627 67.53 -5.35 -47.70
N THR A 628 67.56 -4.79 -46.49
CA THR A 628 68.76 -4.78 -45.63
C THR A 628 68.80 -5.88 -44.58
N ASN A 629 67.69 -6.59 -44.36
CA ASN A 629 67.44 -7.46 -43.21
C ASN A 629 67.63 -6.77 -41.85
N GLN A 630 67.50 -5.44 -41.79
CA GLN A 630 67.55 -4.63 -40.57
C GLN A 630 66.21 -3.92 -40.35
N SER A 631 65.77 -3.86 -39.08
CA SER A 631 64.54 -3.19 -38.67
C SER A 631 64.74 -2.52 -37.32
N SER A 632 64.10 -1.36 -37.11
CA SER A 632 64.11 -0.63 -35.84
C SER A 632 63.06 -1.15 -34.84
N CYS A 633 62.38 -2.25 -35.17
CA CYS A 633 61.37 -2.84 -34.30
C CYS A 633 61.97 -3.46 -33.04
N THR A 634 61.19 -3.40 -31.97
CA THR A 634 61.47 -4.07 -30.70
C THR A 634 61.36 -5.59 -30.83
N GLU A 635 61.91 -6.32 -29.86
CA GLU A 635 61.80 -7.79 -29.86
C GLU A 635 60.35 -8.25 -29.73
N GLU A 636 59.53 -7.52 -28.97
CA GLU A 636 58.09 -7.78 -28.82
C GLU A 636 57.36 -7.64 -30.17
N GLN A 637 57.70 -6.62 -30.95
CA GLN A 637 57.14 -6.42 -32.29
C GLN A 637 57.61 -7.52 -33.26
N HIS A 638 58.85 -7.97 -33.19
CA HIS A 638 59.30 -9.12 -33.96
C HIS A 638 58.62 -10.43 -33.50
N GLN A 639 58.42 -10.61 -32.20
CA GLN A 639 57.74 -11.77 -31.63
C GLN A 639 56.30 -11.88 -32.12
N ALA A 640 55.60 -10.75 -32.26
CA ALA A 640 54.25 -10.71 -32.81
C ALA A 640 54.15 -11.30 -34.23
N ASN A 641 55.23 -11.24 -35.03
CA ASN A 641 55.27 -11.81 -36.38
C ASN A 641 55.58 -13.31 -36.41
N ARG A 642 56.30 -13.83 -35.42
CA ARG A 642 56.68 -15.25 -35.32
C ARG A 642 55.52 -16.08 -34.78
N ARG A 643 54.45 -16.22 -35.55
CA ARG A 643 53.17 -16.77 -35.11
C ARG A 643 52.63 -17.89 -36.01
N SER A 644 51.64 -18.61 -35.52
CA SER A 644 50.74 -19.43 -36.34
C SER A 644 49.29 -18.94 -36.26
N GLU A 645 48.59 -19.06 -37.39
CA GLU A 645 47.16 -18.79 -37.56
C GLU A 645 46.45 -20.10 -37.97
N PHE A 646 45.19 -20.27 -37.56
CA PHE A 646 44.42 -21.52 -37.73
C PHE A 646 43.16 -21.24 -38.53
N ILE A 647 43.26 -21.28 -39.86
CA ILE A 647 42.17 -20.86 -40.74
C ILE A 647 41.23 -22.02 -41.01
N ILE A 648 39.94 -21.86 -40.71
CA ILE A 648 38.93 -22.87 -41.05
C ILE A 648 38.76 -22.88 -42.57
N VAL A 649 39.04 -24.02 -43.20
CA VAL A 649 38.88 -24.17 -44.66
C VAL A 649 37.62 -24.93 -45.04
N LYS A 650 37.04 -25.67 -44.09
CA LYS A 650 35.77 -26.36 -44.27
C LYS A 650 35.17 -26.70 -42.91
N MET A 651 33.84 -26.61 -42.78
CA MET A 651 33.09 -27.09 -41.60
C MET A 651 32.61 -28.53 -41.74
#